data_AF-A0A7V4PD70-F1
#
_entry.id   AF-A0A7V4PD70-F1
#
_cell.length_a   1.000
_cell.length_b   1.000
_cell.length_c   1.000
_cell.angle_alpha   90.00
_cell.angle_beta   90.00
_cell.angle_gamma   90.00
#
_symmetry.space_group_name_H-M   'P 1'
#
loop_
_entity.id
_entity.type
_entity.pdbx_description
1 polymer ?
#
loop_
_entity_poly.entity_id
_entity_poly.type
_entity_poly.pdbx_seq_one_letter_code
_entity_poly.pdbx_strand_id
1 'polypeptide(L)'
;PETLNNLGVALQLQGRLAEAEQQFLRARLLKPNLAETHNNLGSLLSELGKIDEALAAYHEAARLKPHDPEVHYNLAVALSKCCRLDDALACLHRAVELQPDYALAHAQRAIVWLLRGDLEQGWPEYEWRWRCSEFGSRPGGRRPTWDGTPLAGRTILLHAEQGHGDAIQFVRYAFLIKERGGKVLVGCSKSLAPILARCHAVDQCVAHGSTLPNYDLECPLLCLPRIFGTTLDTIPNRVPYLAPDPDLVQRWRGELQGITGFKIGIAWQGNPQYKGDRQRSIPLARFAPLADVDGVCLISLQKGTGTEQLPHAPFPVIDLGSRLDDTAGPFMDTAAVMMSLDLVITSDTAIAHLAGALGVPVWLALPFAPDWRWLLGRDDSPWYPTMRLFRQPTPGDWDAVFQRLAGQLRQRLGSRPAAPLVTVETSIGELLDKITILEIKQQRIPDPAKLRNVHRELASLQRTRDRVVPRSARVDGLIAELKEVNERLWDVENDLRACERLDHFGPGFVDLARSVYQLNDRRYALKRRLNDCLGSQVVEEKSYADADHAGRDGGQARLNSYRVRPCRHGFLIYQPRDIYIGRALDLYGEYSEAEVALFRQLLNQGDVVLDVGANIGAHTVALARMTGPAGRIHAFEPQLTAFHCLCANVVLNQLDHVRCQLAAVGSGPGTIAVPHLDPQAELNFGGLELGTDRSNAVCDHVPLCPIDNLRPPRCDFIKIDVEGMEMHVLQGAQQTLRRCRPILYVEDDRPDRSPALRAFLRSLDYELYLHHPPLFNPENFRRNPNNVFGNIVSANLLCLPARSRLPAPADQLGVRRVVP
;
A
#
# COMPACT_ATOMS: atom_id res chain seq x y z
N PRO A 1 -17.38 12.83 -57.91
CA PRO A 1 -17.12 11.89 -56.79
C PRO A 1 -16.26 12.55 -55.70
N GLU A 2 -15.32 13.37 -56.14
CA GLU A 2 -14.45 14.28 -55.41
C GLU A 2 -15.25 15.22 -54.48
N THR A 3 -16.39 15.78 -54.92
CA THR A 3 -17.28 16.57 -54.06
C THR A 3 -17.87 15.76 -52.90
N LEU A 4 -18.26 14.50 -53.15
CA LEU A 4 -18.78 13.61 -52.10
C LEU A 4 -17.68 13.21 -51.12
N ASN A 5 -16.45 12.97 -51.62
CA ASN A 5 -15.28 12.76 -50.77
C ASN A 5 -15.05 13.96 -49.84
N ASN A 6 -15.03 15.18 -50.39
CA ASN A 6 -14.79 16.39 -49.59
C ASN A 6 -15.93 16.66 -48.60
N LEU A 7 -17.18 16.37 -48.98
CA LEU A 7 -18.32 16.40 -48.06
C LEU A 7 -18.15 15.38 -46.93
N GLY A 8 -17.71 14.16 -47.24
CA GLY A 8 -17.38 13.13 -46.24
C GLY A 8 -16.34 13.62 -45.23
N VAL A 9 -15.25 14.23 -45.70
CA VAL A 9 -14.21 14.83 -44.84
C VAL A 9 -14.79 15.93 -43.96
N ALA A 10 -15.59 16.85 -44.51
CA ALA A 10 -16.22 17.93 -43.74
C ALA A 10 -17.19 17.39 -42.68
N LEU A 11 -17.96 16.35 -43.00
CA LEU A 11 -18.86 15.68 -42.05
C LEU A 11 -18.09 14.97 -40.94
N GLN A 12 -16.97 14.32 -41.27
CA GLN A 12 -16.09 13.68 -40.29
C GLN A 12 -15.53 14.71 -39.32
N LEU A 13 -15.03 15.86 -39.81
CA LEU A 13 -14.55 16.95 -38.96
C LEU A 13 -15.64 17.55 -38.05
N GLN A 14 -16.91 17.43 -38.44
CA GLN A 14 -18.07 17.81 -37.62
C GLN A 14 -18.52 16.69 -36.64
N GLY A 15 -17.86 15.54 -36.62
CA GLY A 15 -18.25 14.38 -35.80
C GLY A 15 -19.48 13.62 -36.32
N ARG A 16 -19.96 13.92 -37.53
CA ARG A 16 -21.12 13.26 -38.16
C ARG A 16 -20.67 11.99 -38.89
N LEU A 17 -20.12 11.05 -38.13
CA LEU A 17 -19.37 9.90 -38.66
C LEU A 17 -20.20 8.98 -39.56
N ALA A 18 -21.45 8.71 -39.19
CA ALA A 18 -22.34 7.86 -39.98
C ALA A 18 -22.67 8.49 -41.36
N GLU A 19 -22.86 9.81 -41.38
CA GLU A 19 -23.14 10.53 -42.63
C GLU A 19 -21.87 10.63 -43.49
N ALA A 20 -20.71 10.83 -42.87
CA ALA A 20 -19.42 10.78 -43.55
C ALA A 20 -19.19 9.42 -44.23
N GLU A 21 -19.50 8.32 -43.54
CA GLU A 21 -19.38 6.96 -44.07
C GLU A 21 -20.26 6.79 -45.31
N GLN A 22 -21.52 7.23 -45.25
CA GLN A 22 -22.42 7.20 -46.40
C GLN A 22 -21.87 7.98 -47.60
N GLN A 23 -21.29 9.16 -47.38
CA GLN A 23 -20.73 9.94 -48.48
C GLN A 23 -19.48 9.30 -49.09
N PHE A 24 -18.59 8.74 -48.27
CA PHE A 24 -17.42 8.02 -48.77
C PHE A 24 -17.81 6.74 -49.54
N LEU A 25 -18.79 5.97 -49.04
CA LEU A 25 -19.30 4.78 -49.74
C LEU A 25 -19.93 5.16 -51.09
N ARG A 26 -20.68 6.27 -51.15
CA ARG A 26 -21.24 6.79 -52.41
C ARG A 26 -20.16 7.28 -53.37
N ALA A 27 -19.12 7.96 -52.86
CA ALA A 27 -17.97 8.38 -53.65
C ALA A 27 -17.23 7.16 -54.26
N ARG A 28 -17.02 6.12 -53.44
CA ARG A 28 -16.40 4.85 -53.85
C ARG A 28 -17.22 4.11 -54.91
N LEU A 29 -18.55 4.10 -54.78
CA LEU A 29 -19.45 3.48 -55.77
C LEU A 29 -19.37 4.20 -57.13
N LEU A 30 -19.33 5.54 -57.12
CA LEU A 30 -19.28 6.33 -58.35
C LEU A 30 -17.90 6.29 -59.03
N LYS A 31 -16.82 6.15 -58.25
CA LYS A 31 -15.45 6.07 -58.75
C LYS A 31 -14.60 5.13 -57.89
N PRO A 32 -14.59 3.82 -58.19
CA PRO A 32 -13.90 2.82 -57.38
C PRO A 32 -12.38 2.98 -57.31
N ASN A 33 -11.77 3.70 -58.25
CA ASN A 33 -10.32 3.91 -58.35
C ASN A 33 -9.86 5.28 -57.83
N LEU A 34 -10.67 5.98 -57.01
CA LEU A 34 -10.29 7.24 -56.38
C LEU A 34 -9.52 6.98 -55.07
N ALA A 35 -8.19 7.06 -55.11
CA ALA A 35 -7.32 6.75 -53.98
C ALA A 35 -7.63 7.58 -52.72
N GLU A 36 -7.93 8.87 -52.89
CA GLU A 36 -8.27 9.80 -51.81
C GLU A 36 -9.50 9.33 -51.03
N THR A 37 -10.50 8.78 -51.73
CA THR A 37 -11.70 8.24 -51.08
C THR A 37 -11.40 7.01 -50.25
N HIS A 38 -10.53 6.11 -50.74
CA HIS A 38 -10.11 4.94 -49.95
C HIS A 38 -9.27 5.34 -48.74
N ASN A 39 -8.35 6.32 -48.88
CA ASN A 39 -7.55 6.82 -47.77
C ASN A 39 -8.43 7.49 -46.70
N ASN A 40 -9.35 8.37 -47.10
CA ASN A 40 -10.25 9.04 -46.17
C ASN A 40 -11.26 8.08 -45.53
N LEU A 41 -11.76 7.10 -46.30
CA LEU A 41 -12.61 6.04 -45.75
C LEU A 41 -11.83 5.19 -44.74
N GLY A 42 -10.58 4.83 -45.01
CA GLY A 42 -9.72 4.14 -44.06
C GLY A 42 -9.52 4.92 -42.75
N SER A 43 -9.37 6.25 -42.84
CA SER A 43 -9.29 7.14 -41.68
C SER A 43 -10.57 7.13 -40.85
N LEU A 44 -11.72 7.29 -41.51
CA LEU A 44 -13.02 7.22 -40.85
C LEU A 44 -13.28 5.86 -40.20
N LEU A 45 -13.00 4.76 -40.93
CA LEU A 45 -13.18 3.40 -40.42
C LEU A 45 -12.27 3.12 -39.21
N SER A 46 -11.06 3.68 -39.21
CA SER A 46 -10.14 3.62 -38.05
C SER A 46 -10.72 4.37 -36.85
N GLU A 47 -11.35 5.52 -37.05
CA GLU A 47 -12.02 6.30 -36.00
C GLU A 47 -13.26 5.58 -35.45
N LEU A 48 -13.97 4.84 -36.30
CA LEU A 48 -15.10 3.98 -35.95
C LEU A 48 -14.68 2.65 -35.32
N GLY A 49 -13.39 2.33 -35.26
CA GLY A 49 -12.87 1.06 -34.73
C GLY A 49 -13.06 -0.14 -35.67
N LYS A 50 -13.47 0.07 -36.93
CA LYS A 50 -13.60 -0.97 -37.97
C LYS A 50 -12.23 -1.23 -38.62
N ILE A 51 -11.32 -1.81 -37.84
CA ILE A 51 -9.89 -1.86 -38.15
C ILE A 51 -9.57 -2.66 -39.42
N ASP A 52 -10.18 -3.84 -39.61
CA ASP A 52 -9.90 -4.67 -40.79
C ASP A 52 -10.38 -3.99 -42.09
N GLU A 53 -11.55 -3.37 -42.06
CA GLU A 53 -12.07 -2.59 -43.18
C GLU A 53 -11.20 -1.36 -43.46
N ALA A 54 -10.68 -0.72 -42.40
CA ALA A 54 -9.76 0.40 -42.53
C ALA A 54 -8.46 -0.01 -43.22
N LEU A 55 -7.85 -1.12 -42.80
CA LEU A 55 -6.64 -1.65 -43.43
C LEU A 55 -6.88 -2.01 -44.89
N ALA A 56 -8.01 -2.63 -45.22
CA ALA A 56 -8.37 -2.94 -46.62
C ALA A 56 -8.48 -1.67 -47.47
N ALA A 57 -9.13 -0.62 -46.95
CA ALA A 57 -9.24 0.67 -47.64
C ALA A 57 -7.87 1.33 -47.83
N TYR A 58 -7.01 1.35 -46.81
CA TYR A 58 -5.67 1.90 -46.93
C TYR A 58 -4.77 1.14 -47.91
N HIS A 59 -4.86 -0.20 -47.92
CA HIS A 59 -4.14 -1.02 -48.91
C HIS A 59 -4.58 -0.70 -50.34
N GLU A 60 -5.87 -0.49 -50.58
CA GLU A 60 -6.37 -0.09 -51.89
C GLU A 60 -5.91 1.31 -52.29
N ALA A 61 -5.88 2.27 -51.35
CA ALA A 61 -5.31 3.59 -51.59
C ALA A 61 -3.82 3.52 -51.99
N ALA A 62 -3.02 2.72 -51.27
CA ALA A 62 -1.61 2.49 -51.57
C ALA A 62 -1.40 1.77 -52.90
N ARG A 63 -2.29 0.84 -53.28
CA ARG A 63 -2.26 0.16 -54.59
C ARG A 63 -2.54 1.14 -55.74
N LEU A 64 -3.49 2.06 -55.55
CA LEU A 64 -3.88 3.06 -56.55
C LEU A 64 -2.83 4.18 -56.69
N LYS A 65 -2.14 4.54 -55.61
CA LYS A 65 -1.08 5.57 -55.59
C LYS A 65 0.20 5.07 -54.89
N PRO A 66 0.96 4.15 -55.51
CA PRO A 66 2.13 3.54 -54.86
C PRO A 66 3.33 4.48 -54.64
N HIS A 67 3.31 5.66 -55.26
CA HIS A 67 4.35 6.69 -55.14
C HIS A 67 3.92 7.91 -54.31
N ASP A 68 2.77 7.83 -53.66
CA ASP A 68 2.30 8.89 -52.76
C ASP A 68 2.78 8.57 -51.34
N PRO A 69 3.62 9.41 -50.70
CA PRO A 69 4.13 9.12 -49.36
C PRO A 69 3.03 9.14 -48.29
N GLU A 70 1.97 9.93 -48.48
CA GLU A 70 0.91 10.12 -47.48
C GLU A 70 0.09 8.83 -47.28
N VAL A 71 -0.22 8.10 -48.36
CA VAL A 71 -0.99 6.85 -48.27
C VAL A 71 -0.21 5.76 -47.53
N HIS A 72 1.11 5.70 -47.71
CA HIS A 72 1.98 4.75 -46.99
C HIS A 72 2.09 5.13 -45.51
N TYR A 73 2.21 6.43 -45.19
CA TYR A 73 2.19 6.91 -43.82
C TYR A 73 0.86 6.56 -43.10
N ASN A 74 -0.28 6.85 -43.73
CA ASN A 74 -1.60 6.56 -43.13
C ASN A 74 -1.82 5.06 -42.91
N LEU A 75 -1.42 4.22 -43.88
CA LEU A 75 -1.44 2.77 -43.73
C LEU A 75 -0.55 2.31 -42.56
N ALA A 76 0.66 2.89 -42.42
CA ALA A 76 1.55 2.55 -41.32
C ALA A 76 0.99 2.92 -39.93
N VAL A 77 0.34 4.08 -39.82
CA VAL A 77 -0.34 4.50 -38.58
C VAL A 77 -1.44 3.49 -38.21
N ALA A 78 -2.21 3.03 -39.19
CA ALA A 78 -3.24 2.00 -38.96
C ALA A 78 -2.63 0.67 -38.54
N LEU A 79 -1.59 0.20 -39.23
CA LEU A 79 -0.85 -1.04 -38.88
C LEU A 79 -0.24 -0.97 -37.47
N SER A 80 0.27 0.19 -37.08
CA SER A 80 0.82 0.43 -35.73
C SER A 80 -0.24 0.23 -34.64
N LYS A 81 -1.48 0.71 -34.87
CA LYS A 81 -2.62 0.48 -33.95
C LYS A 81 -3.02 -0.99 -33.84
N CYS A 82 -2.65 -1.81 -34.83
CA CYS A 82 -2.84 -3.26 -34.82
C CYS A 82 -1.64 -4.02 -34.25
N CYS A 83 -0.63 -3.32 -33.73
CA CYS A 83 0.65 -3.90 -33.32
C CYS A 83 1.38 -4.70 -34.43
N ARG A 84 1.09 -4.42 -35.71
CA ARG A 84 1.79 -5.00 -36.87
C ARG A 84 3.03 -4.16 -37.21
N LEU A 85 4.01 -4.20 -36.31
CA LEU A 85 5.13 -3.23 -36.33
C LEU A 85 6.04 -3.37 -37.55
N ASP A 86 6.35 -4.60 -37.98
CA ASP A 86 7.22 -4.81 -39.16
C ASP A 86 6.58 -4.27 -40.45
N ASP A 87 5.28 -4.52 -40.66
CA ASP A 87 4.53 -3.99 -41.80
C ASP A 87 4.45 -2.45 -41.73
N ALA A 88 4.24 -1.89 -40.53
CA ALA A 88 4.23 -0.45 -40.33
C ALA A 88 5.59 0.17 -40.69
N LEU A 89 6.70 -0.44 -40.25
CA LEU A 89 8.05 0.01 -40.60
C LEU A 89 8.30 -0.05 -42.10
N ALA A 90 7.90 -1.11 -42.79
CA ALA A 90 8.04 -1.22 -44.24
C ALA A 90 7.33 -0.07 -44.98
N CYS A 91 6.09 0.25 -44.56
CA CYS A 91 5.35 1.38 -45.11
C CYS A 91 6.02 2.74 -44.79
N LEU A 92 6.55 2.92 -43.58
CA LEU A 92 7.24 4.17 -43.19
C LEU A 92 8.58 4.33 -43.89
N HIS A 93 9.32 3.25 -44.12
CA HIS A 93 10.51 3.26 -44.96
C HIS A 93 10.14 3.71 -46.38
N ARG A 94 9.06 3.16 -46.95
CA ARG A 94 8.60 3.56 -48.27
C ARG A 94 8.20 5.04 -48.33
N ALA A 95 7.48 5.54 -47.32
CA ALA A 95 7.10 6.95 -47.24
C ALA A 95 8.33 7.89 -47.21
N VAL A 96 9.36 7.54 -46.42
CA VAL A 96 10.61 8.31 -46.31
C VAL A 96 11.46 8.19 -47.58
N GLU A 97 11.48 7.05 -48.25
CA GLU A 97 12.15 6.91 -49.56
C GLU A 97 11.52 7.81 -50.62
N LEU A 98 10.19 7.88 -50.65
CA LEU A 98 9.44 8.72 -51.60
C LEU A 98 9.59 10.20 -51.28
N GLN A 99 9.66 10.54 -49.99
CA GLN A 99 9.83 11.90 -49.53
C GLN A 99 10.76 11.95 -48.31
N PRO A 100 12.08 12.18 -48.51
CA PRO A 100 13.09 12.16 -47.44
C PRO A 100 12.93 13.21 -46.35
N ASP A 101 12.12 14.25 -46.58
CA ASP A 101 11.84 15.31 -45.59
C ASP A 101 10.45 15.17 -44.95
N TYR A 102 9.77 14.04 -45.15
CA TYR A 102 8.43 13.82 -44.63
C TYR A 102 8.42 13.60 -43.11
N ALA A 103 8.36 14.70 -42.37
CA ALA A 103 8.53 14.71 -40.92
C ALA A 103 7.57 13.79 -40.16
N LEU A 104 6.31 13.68 -40.59
CA LEU A 104 5.32 12.80 -39.96
C LEU A 104 5.72 11.33 -40.07
N ALA A 105 6.23 10.91 -41.24
CA ALA A 105 6.71 9.55 -41.43
C ALA A 105 7.93 9.24 -40.56
N HIS A 106 8.89 10.16 -40.45
CA HIS A 106 10.02 10.02 -39.53
C HIS A 106 9.60 9.92 -38.06
N ALA A 107 8.74 10.84 -37.61
CA ALA A 107 8.25 10.85 -36.23
C ALA A 107 7.48 9.56 -35.91
N GLN A 108 6.62 9.08 -36.82
CA GLN A 108 5.91 7.82 -36.62
C GLN A 108 6.86 6.60 -36.65
N ARG A 109 7.87 6.62 -37.52
CA ARG A 109 8.90 5.57 -37.57
C ARG A 109 9.68 5.48 -36.26
N ALA A 110 10.01 6.62 -35.66
CA ALA A 110 10.57 6.68 -34.32
C ALA A 110 9.68 5.97 -33.29
N ILE A 111 8.38 6.31 -33.25
CA ILE A 111 7.43 5.69 -32.32
C ILE A 111 7.39 4.16 -32.48
N VAL A 112 7.38 3.67 -33.73
CA VAL A 112 7.35 2.22 -34.01
C VAL A 112 8.65 1.53 -33.59
N TRP A 113 9.82 2.11 -33.88
CA TRP A 113 11.11 1.60 -33.41
C TRP A 113 11.19 1.55 -31.89
N LEU A 114 10.79 2.65 -31.23
CA LEU A 114 10.75 2.73 -29.77
C LEU A 114 9.80 1.70 -29.17
N LEU A 115 8.61 1.49 -29.74
CA LEU A 115 7.62 0.51 -29.27
C LEU A 115 8.13 -0.93 -29.46
N ARG A 116 8.90 -1.19 -30.52
CA ARG A 116 9.57 -2.47 -30.75
C ARG A 116 10.71 -2.73 -29.75
N GLY A 117 11.24 -1.67 -29.13
CA GLY A 117 12.40 -1.71 -28.24
C GLY A 117 13.73 -1.42 -28.91
N ASP A 118 13.72 -1.04 -30.19
CA ASP A 118 14.91 -0.59 -30.92
C ASP A 118 15.13 0.92 -30.64
N LEU A 119 15.68 1.19 -29.46
CA LEU A 119 15.87 2.55 -29.00
C LEU A 119 16.96 3.29 -29.79
N GLU A 120 17.95 2.56 -30.30
CA GLU A 120 19.06 3.11 -31.06
C GLU A 120 18.59 3.72 -32.39
N GLN A 121 17.68 3.05 -33.09
CA GLN A 121 17.03 3.60 -34.29
C GLN A 121 15.95 4.63 -33.96
N GLY A 122 15.23 4.43 -32.84
CA GLY A 122 14.11 5.27 -32.45
C GLY A 122 14.51 6.71 -32.10
N TRP A 123 15.56 6.91 -31.31
CA TRP A 123 15.90 8.24 -30.80
C TRP A 123 16.35 9.26 -31.86
N PRO A 124 17.19 8.91 -32.85
CA PRO A 124 17.54 9.83 -33.94
C PRO A 124 16.32 10.29 -34.74
N GLU A 125 15.42 9.35 -35.06
CA GLU A 125 14.19 9.62 -35.80
C GLU A 125 13.21 10.49 -34.97
N TYR A 126 13.20 10.35 -33.65
CA TYR A 126 12.31 11.10 -32.76
C TYR A 126 12.56 12.61 -32.78
N GLU A 127 13.73 13.08 -33.21
CA GLU A 127 14.04 14.50 -33.37
C GLU A 127 13.23 15.17 -34.49
N TRP A 128 12.70 14.40 -35.45
CA TRP A 128 11.84 14.93 -36.50
C TRP A 128 10.50 15.48 -35.98
N ARG A 129 10.12 15.14 -34.74
CA ARG A 129 8.95 15.70 -34.06
C ARG A 129 8.92 17.23 -34.09
N TRP A 130 10.08 17.89 -34.08
CA TRP A 130 10.17 19.35 -34.14
C TRP A 130 9.74 19.97 -35.46
N ARG A 131 9.61 19.16 -36.51
CA ARG A 131 9.07 19.56 -37.82
C ARG A 131 7.59 19.18 -37.98
N CYS A 132 6.99 18.55 -36.97
CA CYS A 132 5.59 18.15 -36.96
C CYS A 132 4.77 19.15 -36.14
N SER A 133 3.69 19.67 -36.72
CA SER A 133 2.82 20.66 -36.06
C SER A 133 2.20 20.15 -34.76
N GLU A 134 1.99 18.84 -34.66
CA GLU A 134 1.34 18.12 -33.57
C GLU A 134 2.14 18.14 -32.27
N PHE A 135 3.46 18.37 -32.36
CA PHE A 135 4.35 18.44 -31.21
C PHE A 135 4.67 19.88 -30.79
N GLY A 136 4.17 20.87 -31.54
CA GLY A 136 4.46 22.28 -31.33
C GLY A 136 5.91 22.65 -31.66
N SER A 137 6.27 23.90 -31.36
CA SER A 137 7.61 24.41 -31.60
C SER A 137 8.60 23.90 -30.55
N ARG A 138 9.86 23.72 -30.97
CA ARG A 138 10.96 23.37 -30.07
C ARG A 138 11.10 24.42 -28.97
N PRO A 139 11.06 24.02 -27.68
CA PRO A 139 11.23 24.96 -26.59
C PRO A 139 12.69 25.42 -26.52
N GLY A 140 12.91 26.67 -26.10
CA GLY A 140 14.24 27.28 -25.98
C GLY A 140 14.60 28.16 -27.18
N GLY A 141 15.87 28.12 -27.57
CA GLY A 141 16.51 28.89 -28.63
C GLY A 141 17.31 30.10 -28.14
N ARG A 142 17.52 30.25 -26.83
CA ARG A 142 18.21 31.42 -26.26
C ARG A 142 19.68 31.16 -25.99
N ARG A 143 20.04 29.90 -25.74
CA ARG A 143 21.42 29.43 -25.56
C ARG A 143 21.70 28.25 -26.48
N PRO A 144 22.98 27.87 -26.68
CA PRO A 144 23.31 26.69 -27.45
C PRO A 144 22.68 25.42 -26.84
N THR A 145 22.16 24.54 -27.70
CA THR A 145 21.68 23.23 -27.25
C THR A 145 22.86 22.37 -26.81
N TRP A 146 22.75 21.73 -25.65
CA TRP A 146 23.74 20.76 -25.21
C TRP A 146 23.72 19.49 -26.07
N ASP A 147 24.92 19.01 -26.41
CA ASP A 147 25.15 17.89 -27.33
C ASP A 147 25.69 16.64 -26.62
N GLY A 148 25.87 16.69 -25.29
CA GLY A 148 26.46 15.61 -24.50
C GLY A 148 27.91 15.86 -24.06
N THR A 149 28.54 16.95 -24.52
CA THR A 149 29.91 17.32 -24.11
C THR A 149 30.04 17.50 -22.59
N PRO A 150 31.21 17.24 -21.98
CA PRO A 150 31.44 17.46 -20.56
C PRO A 150 31.07 18.89 -20.12
N LEU A 151 30.40 19.03 -18.96
CA LEU A 151 29.84 20.31 -18.55
C LEU A 151 30.80 21.15 -17.72
N ALA A 152 31.75 20.55 -17.00
CA ALA A 152 32.80 21.26 -16.24
C ALA A 152 32.26 22.40 -15.34
N GLY A 153 31.12 22.17 -14.67
CA GLY A 153 30.47 23.13 -13.79
C GLY A 153 29.43 24.04 -14.46
N ARG A 154 29.27 23.98 -15.80
CA ARG A 154 28.26 24.73 -16.56
C ARG A 154 26.83 24.37 -16.13
N THR A 155 25.96 25.36 -16.24
CA THR A 155 24.54 25.26 -15.93
C THR A 155 23.74 24.99 -17.20
N ILE A 156 22.94 23.92 -17.17
CA ILE A 156 22.04 23.54 -18.26
C ILE A 156 20.58 23.73 -17.84
N LEU A 157 19.78 24.34 -18.70
CA LEU A 157 18.33 24.40 -18.59
C LEU A 157 17.68 23.25 -19.36
N LEU A 158 17.00 22.36 -18.64
CA LEU A 158 16.19 21.30 -19.24
C LEU A 158 14.76 21.79 -19.45
N HIS A 159 14.24 21.67 -20.66
CA HIS A 159 12.87 22.07 -20.98
C HIS A 159 11.93 20.87 -20.90
N ALA A 160 10.95 20.94 -20.00
CA ALA A 160 9.81 20.04 -20.06
C ALA A 160 9.04 20.29 -21.36
N GLU A 161 8.72 19.21 -22.05
CA GLU A 161 7.97 19.19 -23.31
C GLU A 161 6.86 18.15 -23.21
N GLN A 162 5.86 18.24 -24.10
CA GLN A 162 4.73 17.31 -24.17
C GLN A 162 3.88 17.32 -22.88
N GLY A 163 3.63 16.15 -22.27
CA GLY A 163 2.76 15.98 -21.12
C GLY A 163 3.49 15.94 -19.78
N HIS A 164 2.71 15.91 -18.69
CA HIS A 164 3.27 15.83 -17.35
C HIS A 164 4.02 14.51 -17.08
N GLY A 165 3.54 13.40 -17.65
CA GLY A 165 4.20 12.09 -17.54
C GLY A 165 5.61 12.11 -18.15
N ASP A 166 5.79 12.82 -19.25
CA ASP A 166 7.07 12.96 -19.94
C ASP A 166 8.10 13.68 -19.08
N ALA A 167 7.71 14.81 -18.49
CA ALA A 167 8.58 15.55 -17.59
C ALA A 167 8.98 14.72 -16.36
N ILE A 168 8.01 14.02 -15.74
CA ILE A 168 8.26 13.14 -14.59
C ILE A 168 9.18 11.98 -14.97
N GLN A 169 9.00 11.38 -16.15
CA GLN A 169 9.83 10.28 -16.58
C GLN A 169 11.25 10.77 -16.89
N PHE A 170 11.41 11.79 -17.72
CA PHE A 170 12.72 12.15 -18.28
C PHE A 170 13.58 13.02 -17.39
N VAL A 171 13.04 13.63 -16.32
CA VAL A 171 13.86 14.35 -15.33
C VAL A 171 14.96 13.47 -14.71
N ARG A 172 14.79 12.14 -14.72
CA ARG A 172 15.80 11.16 -14.27
C ARG A 172 17.17 11.30 -14.95
N TYR A 173 17.21 11.85 -16.17
CA TYR A 173 18.49 12.07 -16.87
C TYR A 173 19.31 13.19 -16.22
N ALA A 174 18.73 13.98 -15.32
CA ALA A 174 19.47 14.93 -14.49
C ALA A 174 20.62 14.25 -13.72
N PHE A 175 20.45 13.00 -13.28
CA PHE A 175 21.53 12.25 -12.60
C PHE A 175 22.74 12.02 -13.51
N LEU A 176 22.51 11.63 -14.76
CA LEU A 176 23.61 11.42 -15.72
C LEU A 176 24.26 12.75 -16.14
N ILE A 177 23.50 13.85 -16.13
CA ILE A 177 24.04 15.21 -16.33
C ILE A 177 24.94 15.61 -15.15
N LYS A 178 24.54 15.30 -13.93
CA LYS A 178 25.35 15.52 -12.71
C LYS A 178 26.68 14.76 -12.78
N GLU A 179 26.66 13.52 -13.26
CA GLU A 179 27.88 12.72 -13.49
C GLU A 179 28.83 13.38 -14.51
N ARG A 180 28.30 14.17 -15.44
CA ARG A 180 29.10 15.00 -16.39
C ARG A 180 29.51 16.37 -15.84
N GLY A 181 29.30 16.60 -14.54
CA GLY A 181 29.69 17.83 -13.84
C GLY A 181 28.78 19.03 -14.11
N GLY A 182 27.53 18.80 -14.53
CA GLY A 182 26.57 19.87 -14.81
C GLY A 182 25.78 20.36 -13.60
N LYS A 183 25.36 21.62 -13.63
CA LYS A 183 24.25 22.12 -12.79
C LYS A 183 22.95 22.07 -13.60
N VAL A 184 21.88 21.56 -13.03
CA VAL A 184 20.62 21.24 -13.71
C VAL A 184 19.52 22.19 -13.23
N LEU A 185 19.06 23.06 -14.13
CA LEU A 185 17.80 23.76 -14.00
C LEU A 185 16.72 23.02 -14.79
N VAL A 186 15.48 22.96 -14.29
CA VAL A 186 14.35 22.36 -15.02
C VAL A 186 13.26 23.39 -15.22
N GLY A 187 13.02 23.79 -16.46
CA GLY A 187 11.88 24.61 -16.86
C GLY A 187 10.63 23.75 -17.04
N CYS A 188 9.59 23.96 -16.24
CA CYS A 188 8.39 23.12 -16.29
C CYS A 188 7.09 23.89 -15.98
N SER A 189 5.94 23.20 -16.09
CA SER A 189 4.66 23.77 -15.66
C SER A 189 4.66 24.07 -14.15
N LYS A 190 3.84 25.05 -13.74
CA LYS A 190 3.65 25.43 -12.32
C LYS A 190 3.21 24.24 -11.46
N SER A 191 2.40 23.34 -12.02
CA SER A 191 1.92 22.13 -11.36
C SER A 191 3.03 21.14 -11.03
N LEU A 192 4.05 21.02 -11.88
CA LEU A 192 5.14 20.05 -11.68
C LEU A 192 6.33 20.62 -10.90
N ALA A 193 6.50 21.94 -10.87
CA ALA A 193 7.66 22.56 -10.25
C ALA A 193 7.91 22.09 -8.80
N PRO A 194 6.90 22.00 -7.91
CA PRO A 194 7.10 21.53 -6.54
C PRO A 194 7.64 20.11 -6.45
N ILE A 195 7.05 19.15 -7.19
CA ILE A 195 7.46 17.75 -7.12
C ILE A 195 8.80 17.49 -7.83
N LEU A 196 9.05 18.14 -8.97
CA LEU A 196 10.32 18.00 -9.69
C LEU A 196 11.50 18.61 -8.91
N ALA A 197 11.25 19.65 -8.10
CA ALA A 197 12.27 20.24 -7.24
C ALA A 197 12.73 19.28 -6.12
N ARG A 198 11.98 18.19 -5.88
CA ARG A 198 12.34 17.13 -4.94
C ARG A 198 13.20 16.04 -5.57
N CYS A 199 13.53 16.16 -6.85
CA CYS A 199 14.55 15.34 -7.47
C CYS A 199 15.94 15.81 -7.02
N HIS A 200 16.70 14.97 -6.32
CA HIS A 200 18.03 15.34 -5.79
C HIS A 200 19.02 15.79 -6.89
N ALA A 201 18.85 15.33 -8.12
CA ALA A 201 19.71 15.74 -9.23
C ALA A 201 19.35 17.10 -9.86
N VAL A 202 18.23 17.70 -9.46
CA VAL A 202 17.77 19.01 -9.95
C VAL A 202 18.19 20.08 -8.94
N ASP A 203 18.98 21.07 -9.39
CA ASP A 203 19.40 22.18 -8.52
C ASP A 203 18.26 23.18 -8.31
N GLN A 204 17.46 23.42 -9.36
CA GLN A 204 16.35 24.36 -9.31
C GLN A 204 15.30 24.06 -10.38
N CYS A 205 14.03 24.06 -9.99
CA CYS A 205 12.91 24.11 -10.92
C CYS A 205 12.50 25.56 -11.20
N VAL A 206 12.19 25.87 -12.45
CA VAL A 206 11.70 27.18 -12.88
C VAL A 206 10.35 27.00 -13.56
N ALA A 207 9.31 27.55 -12.95
CA ALA A 207 7.98 27.48 -13.52
C ALA A 207 7.87 28.32 -14.80
N HIS A 208 7.09 27.86 -15.78
CA HIS A 208 6.81 28.61 -16.99
C HIS A 208 6.20 29.99 -16.66
N GLY A 209 6.73 31.03 -17.30
CA GLY A 209 6.34 32.43 -17.07
C GLY A 209 7.11 33.13 -15.94
N SER A 210 7.94 32.42 -15.18
CA SER A 210 8.85 33.02 -14.21
C SER A 210 10.15 33.51 -14.87
N THR A 211 10.85 34.42 -14.20
CA THR A 211 12.18 34.86 -14.63
C THR A 211 13.17 33.71 -14.59
N LEU A 212 13.83 33.45 -15.72
CA LEU A 212 14.85 32.42 -15.81
C LEU A 212 16.16 32.90 -15.14
N PRO A 213 16.79 32.07 -14.28
CA PRO A 213 18.17 32.29 -13.84
C PRO A 213 19.14 32.30 -15.02
N ASN A 214 20.40 32.69 -14.79
CA ASN A 214 21.45 32.53 -15.79
C ASN A 214 21.78 31.05 -16.00
N TYR A 215 21.91 30.65 -17.27
CA TYR A 215 22.35 29.33 -17.70
C TYR A 215 23.19 29.44 -18.97
N ASP A 216 24.02 28.42 -19.19
CA ASP A 216 25.02 28.36 -20.28
C ASP A 216 24.48 27.59 -21.49
N LEU A 217 23.73 26.52 -21.25
CA LEU A 217 23.24 25.57 -22.25
C LEU A 217 21.78 25.20 -22.00
N GLU A 218 21.12 24.67 -23.01
CA GLU A 218 19.72 24.22 -22.91
C GLU A 218 19.51 22.86 -23.60
N CYS A 219 18.49 22.10 -23.17
CA CYS A 219 18.12 20.85 -23.82
C CYS A 219 16.66 20.46 -23.51
N PRO A 220 15.82 20.14 -24.51
CA PRO A 220 14.54 19.50 -24.26
C PRO A 220 14.72 18.10 -23.62
N LEU A 221 13.85 17.74 -22.67
CA LEU A 221 14.00 16.51 -21.88
C LEU A 221 14.05 15.24 -22.74
N LEU A 222 13.25 15.15 -23.81
CA LEU A 222 13.18 13.93 -24.64
C LEU A 222 14.29 13.88 -25.70
N CYS A 223 15.19 14.86 -25.75
CA CYS A 223 16.43 14.77 -26.53
C CYS A 223 17.53 14.01 -25.76
N LEU A 224 17.42 13.92 -24.43
CA LEU A 224 18.45 13.33 -23.57
C LEU A 224 18.73 11.85 -23.87
N PRO A 225 17.73 10.99 -24.12
CA PRO A 225 18.00 9.59 -24.46
C PRO A 225 18.90 9.42 -25.68
N ARG A 226 18.72 10.26 -26.72
CA ARG A 226 19.60 10.29 -27.89
C ARG A 226 21.02 10.70 -27.53
N ILE A 227 21.17 11.76 -26.73
CA ILE A 227 22.47 12.30 -26.29
C ILE A 227 23.26 11.28 -25.45
N PHE A 228 22.56 10.47 -24.65
CA PHE A 228 23.17 9.43 -23.83
C PHE A 228 23.27 8.06 -24.53
N GLY A 229 22.77 7.93 -25.75
CA GLY A 229 22.77 6.66 -26.48
C GLY A 229 21.98 5.57 -25.74
N THR A 230 20.82 5.93 -25.16
CA THR A 230 20.07 5.01 -24.30
C THR A 230 19.54 3.80 -25.06
N THR A 231 20.00 2.61 -24.67
CA THR A 231 19.46 1.29 -25.04
C THR A 231 18.60 0.74 -23.90
N LEU A 232 17.92 -0.41 -24.11
CA LEU A 232 17.13 -1.04 -23.06
C LEU A 232 17.95 -1.36 -21.80
N ASP A 233 19.22 -1.73 -21.97
CA ASP A 233 20.13 -2.08 -20.87
C ASP A 233 20.67 -0.85 -20.12
N THR A 234 20.68 0.31 -20.77
CA THR A 234 21.25 1.55 -20.21
C THR A 234 20.20 2.57 -19.78
N ILE A 235 18.90 2.22 -19.84
CA ILE A 235 17.83 3.07 -19.29
C ILE A 235 18.17 3.38 -17.81
N PRO A 236 18.19 4.66 -17.40
CA PRO A 236 18.40 5.02 -16.00
C PRO A 236 17.16 4.66 -15.17
N ASN A 237 17.06 3.40 -14.75
CA ASN A 237 15.85 2.84 -14.12
C ASN A 237 15.88 2.87 -12.58
N ARG A 238 16.90 3.49 -11.96
CA ARG A 238 17.00 3.61 -10.50
C ARG A 238 15.85 4.46 -9.95
N VAL A 239 15.11 3.88 -9.01
CA VAL A 239 13.98 4.49 -8.28
C VAL A 239 14.17 4.27 -6.77
N PRO A 240 13.64 5.13 -5.90
CA PRO A 240 12.97 6.39 -6.21
C PRO A 240 13.94 7.47 -6.69
N TYR A 241 13.49 8.33 -7.60
CA TYR A 241 14.21 9.56 -7.99
C TYR A 241 13.41 10.84 -7.75
N LEU A 242 12.15 10.70 -7.29
CA LEU A 242 11.32 11.75 -6.73
C LEU A 242 10.91 11.35 -5.31
N ALA A 243 10.63 12.34 -4.47
CA ALA A 243 10.08 12.14 -3.14
C ALA A 243 9.07 13.24 -2.80
N PRO A 244 7.93 12.93 -2.15
CA PRO A 244 7.01 13.96 -1.68
C PRO A 244 7.59 14.74 -0.50
N ASP A 245 6.84 15.72 -0.03
CA ASP A 245 7.05 16.36 1.26
C ASP A 245 6.84 15.34 2.40
N PRO A 246 7.84 15.09 3.28
CA PRO A 246 7.69 14.19 4.42
C PRO A 246 6.55 14.54 5.38
N ASP A 247 6.25 15.83 5.56
CA ASP A 247 5.20 16.27 6.49
C ASP A 247 3.81 15.94 5.93
N LEU A 248 3.63 16.10 4.61
CA LEU A 248 2.41 15.65 3.94
C LEU A 248 2.27 14.13 3.99
N VAL A 249 3.37 13.37 3.87
CA VAL A 249 3.31 11.90 4.04
C VAL A 249 2.81 11.54 5.43
N GLN A 250 3.31 12.19 6.49
CA GLN A 250 2.84 11.89 7.84
C GLN A 250 1.38 12.27 8.05
N ARG A 251 0.97 13.43 7.53
CA ARG A 251 -0.44 13.84 7.55
C ARG A 251 -1.35 12.81 6.88
N TRP A 252 -1.03 12.41 5.65
CA TRP A 252 -1.85 11.44 4.91
C TRP A 252 -1.80 10.05 5.53
N ARG A 253 -0.68 9.64 6.14
CA ARG A 253 -0.63 8.41 6.95
C ARG A 253 -1.62 8.44 8.11
N GLY A 254 -1.69 9.56 8.83
CA GLY A 254 -2.68 9.76 9.88
C GLY A 254 -4.12 9.72 9.35
N GLU A 255 -4.41 10.41 8.24
CA GLU A 255 -5.75 10.41 7.64
C GLU A 255 -6.17 9.01 7.13
N LEU A 256 -5.23 8.22 6.63
CA LEU A 256 -5.49 6.88 6.09
C LEU A 256 -5.34 5.76 7.13
N GLN A 257 -4.93 6.07 8.37
CA GLN A 257 -4.68 5.09 9.42
C GLN A 257 -5.93 4.27 9.79
N GLY A 258 -7.11 4.91 9.74
CA GLY A 258 -8.40 4.25 10.02
C GLY A 258 -8.90 3.32 8.90
N ILE A 259 -8.23 3.30 7.74
CA ILE A 259 -8.58 2.42 6.62
C ILE A 259 -7.86 1.09 6.81
N THR A 260 -8.62 0.03 7.04
CA THR A 260 -8.11 -1.35 7.17
C THR A 260 -8.07 -2.06 5.82
N GLY A 261 -7.32 -3.15 5.74
CA GLY A 261 -7.14 -3.92 4.50
C GLY A 261 -6.01 -3.41 3.60
N PHE A 262 -5.88 -4.08 2.45
CA PHE A 262 -4.90 -3.81 1.40
C PHE A 262 -5.31 -2.58 0.58
N LYS A 263 -4.59 -1.48 0.76
CA LYS A 263 -4.93 -0.16 0.20
C LYS A 263 -4.42 -0.04 -1.23
N ILE A 264 -5.34 0.12 -2.17
CA ILE A 264 -5.03 0.27 -3.59
C ILE A 264 -5.45 1.65 -4.07
N GLY A 265 -4.48 2.44 -4.53
CA GLY A 265 -4.75 3.70 -5.21
C GLY A 265 -5.16 3.46 -6.66
N ILE A 266 -6.26 4.07 -7.10
CA ILE A 266 -6.77 3.91 -8.46
C ILE A 266 -6.93 5.24 -9.19
N ALA A 267 -6.50 5.28 -10.46
CA ALA A 267 -6.79 6.36 -11.40
C ALA A 267 -7.02 5.76 -12.79
N TRP A 268 -8.13 6.12 -13.43
CA TRP A 268 -8.67 5.41 -14.58
C TRP A 268 -8.72 6.23 -15.87
N GLN A 269 -8.62 7.56 -15.78
CA GLN A 269 -8.71 8.45 -16.94
C GLN A 269 -7.68 9.59 -16.90
N GLY A 270 -7.31 10.06 -18.09
CA GLY A 270 -6.37 11.17 -18.27
C GLY A 270 -7.08 12.44 -18.77
N ASN A 271 -6.36 13.21 -19.59
CA ASN A 271 -6.88 14.43 -20.17
C ASN A 271 -7.63 14.10 -21.48
N PRO A 272 -8.95 14.38 -21.59
CA PRO A 272 -9.73 14.09 -22.79
C PRO A 272 -9.31 14.90 -24.02
N GLN A 273 -8.57 16.00 -23.85
CA GLN A 273 -8.02 16.79 -24.95
C GLN A 273 -6.83 16.11 -25.64
N TYR A 274 -6.21 15.12 -25.00
CA TYR A 274 -5.17 14.31 -25.62
C TYR A 274 -5.81 13.28 -26.57
N LYS A 275 -5.42 13.30 -27.85
CA LYS A 275 -6.02 12.45 -28.90
C LYS A 275 -6.02 10.95 -28.57
N GLY A 276 -4.98 10.46 -27.88
CA GLY A 276 -4.86 9.06 -27.48
C GLY A 276 -5.61 8.67 -26.20
N ASP A 277 -6.22 9.63 -25.48
CA ASP A 277 -6.76 9.37 -24.14
C ASP A 277 -7.92 8.38 -24.15
N ARG A 278 -8.78 8.46 -25.17
CA ARG A 278 -9.92 7.56 -25.35
C ARG A 278 -9.53 6.08 -25.35
N GLN A 279 -8.34 5.74 -25.86
CA GLN A 279 -7.89 4.37 -25.99
C GLN A 279 -7.40 3.80 -24.65
N ARG A 280 -6.77 4.63 -23.83
CA ARG A 280 -6.21 4.26 -22.51
C ARG A 280 -7.15 4.51 -21.34
N SER A 281 -8.23 5.26 -21.56
CA SER A 281 -9.21 5.59 -20.53
C SER A 281 -10.11 4.39 -20.22
N ILE A 282 -10.23 4.08 -18.94
CA ILE A 282 -10.92 2.88 -18.45
C ILE A 282 -12.21 3.34 -17.74
N PRO A 283 -13.38 2.78 -18.08
CA PRO A 283 -14.60 3.05 -17.31
C PRO A 283 -14.44 2.56 -15.87
N LEU A 284 -14.77 3.39 -14.87
CA LEU A 284 -14.59 3.05 -13.45
C LEU A 284 -15.30 1.74 -13.08
N ALA A 285 -16.46 1.47 -13.66
CA ALA A 285 -17.21 0.22 -13.44
C ALA A 285 -16.38 -1.06 -13.69
N ARG A 286 -15.36 -1.01 -14.55
CA ARG A 286 -14.48 -2.17 -14.84
C ARG A 286 -13.54 -2.53 -13.70
N PHE A 287 -13.37 -1.67 -12.70
CA PHE A 287 -12.59 -1.96 -11.49
C PHE A 287 -13.34 -2.87 -10.48
N ALA A 288 -14.63 -3.19 -10.72
CA ALA A 288 -15.44 -4.02 -9.82
C ALA A 288 -14.78 -5.33 -9.38
N PRO A 289 -14.13 -6.12 -10.28
CA PRO A 289 -13.47 -7.37 -9.88
C PRO A 289 -12.36 -7.18 -8.83
N LEU A 290 -11.76 -6.00 -8.73
CA LEU A 290 -10.75 -5.68 -7.71
C LEU A 290 -11.39 -5.41 -6.35
N ALA A 291 -12.53 -4.71 -6.34
CA ALA A 291 -13.30 -4.45 -5.12
C ALA A 291 -13.92 -5.74 -4.54
N ASP A 292 -14.17 -6.74 -5.38
CA ASP A 292 -14.66 -8.07 -4.99
C ASP A 292 -13.56 -8.97 -4.39
N VAL A 293 -12.32 -8.51 -4.30
CA VAL A 293 -11.25 -9.27 -3.62
C VAL A 293 -11.28 -8.97 -2.13
N ASP A 294 -11.43 -10.03 -1.32
CA ASP A 294 -11.53 -9.92 0.13
C ASP A 294 -10.32 -9.18 0.74
N GLY A 295 -10.62 -8.24 1.64
CA GLY A 295 -9.60 -7.46 2.34
C GLY A 295 -9.00 -6.32 1.53
N VAL A 296 -9.49 -6.01 0.32
CA VAL A 296 -9.03 -4.88 -0.50
C VAL A 296 -9.83 -3.61 -0.22
N CYS A 297 -9.14 -2.48 -0.23
CA CYS A 297 -9.74 -1.16 -0.17
C CYS A 297 -9.26 -0.30 -1.34
N LEU A 298 -10.20 0.18 -2.17
CA LEU A 298 -9.89 1.07 -3.30
C LEU A 298 -9.96 2.54 -2.86
N ILE A 299 -8.92 3.30 -3.18
CA ILE A 299 -8.77 4.72 -2.85
C ILE A 299 -8.57 5.50 -4.15
N SER A 300 -9.40 6.52 -4.38
CA SER A 300 -9.31 7.34 -5.59
C SER A 300 -8.08 8.24 -5.57
N LEU A 301 -7.26 8.13 -6.61
CA LEU A 301 -6.22 9.09 -6.98
C LEU A 301 -6.62 9.92 -8.20
N GLN A 302 -7.82 9.69 -8.75
CA GLN A 302 -8.32 10.36 -9.95
C GLN A 302 -8.58 11.84 -9.68
N LYS A 303 -8.26 12.66 -10.69
CA LYS A 303 -8.51 14.10 -10.66
C LYS A 303 -9.06 14.61 -11.98
N GLY A 304 -9.92 15.62 -11.89
CA GLY A 304 -10.53 16.24 -13.05
C GLY A 304 -11.46 15.25 -13.76
N THR A 305 -11.29 15.10 -15.07
CA THR A 305 -12.10 14.16 -15.87
C THR A 305 -12.06 12.75 -15.28
N GLY A 306 -13.22 12.11 -15.20
CA GLY A 306 -13.42 10.78 -14.65
C GLY A 306 -14.00 10.78 -13.25
N THR A 307 -13.79 11.84 -12.45
CA THR A 307 -14.33 11.89 -11.07
C THR A 307 -15.85 11.93 -11.04
N GLU A 308 -16.51 12.38 -12.12
CA GLU A 308 -17.97 12.31 -12.29
C GLU A 308 -18.53 10.88 -12.25
N GLN A 309 -17.68 9.86 -12.40
CA GLN A 309 -18.09 8.45 -12.31
C GLN A 309 -18.14 7.93 -10.86
N LEU A 310 -17.48 8.59 -9.91
CA LEU A 310 -17.40 8.13 -8.50
C LEU A 310 -18.77 7.97 -7.82
N PRO A 311 -19.73 8.91 -7.96
CA PRO A 311 -21.07 8.76 -7.37
C PRO A 311 -21.87 7.58 -7.93
N HIS A 312 -21.49 7.09 -9.11
CA HIS A 312 -22.17 6.02 -9.84
C HIS A 312 -21.37 4.71 -9.86
N ALA A 313 -20.29 4.62 -9.06
CA ALA A 313 -19.48 3.41 -9.00
C ALA A 313 -20.29 2.24 -8.40
N PRO A 314 -20.27 1.04 -9.01
CA PRO A 314 -21.02 -0.12 -8.53
C PRO A 314 -20.40 -0.79 -7.28
N PHE A 315 -19.31 -0.23 -6.74
CA PHE A 315 -18.54 -0.74 -5.60
C PHE A 315 -17.97 0.44 -4.80
N PRO A 316 -17.60 0.24 -3.52
CA PRO A 316 -17.07 1.32 -2.71
C PRO A 316 -15.68 1.76 -3.19
N VAL A 317 -15.51 3.08 -3.33
CA VAL A 317 -14.22 3.74 -3.53
C VAL A 317 -14.11 4.86 -2.50
N ILE A 318 -12.98 4.92 -1.79
CA ILE A 318 -12.69 6.01 -0.88
C ILE A 318 -12.24 7.20 -1.72
N ASP A 319 -13.10 8.21 -1.80
CA ASP A 319 -12.76 9.49 -2.37
C ASP A 319 -12.12 10.40 -1.31
N LEU A 320 -10.90 10.86 -1.58
CA LEU A 320 -10.18 11.79 -0.72
C LEU A 320 -10.70 13.24 -0.87
N GLY A 321 -11.50 13.48 -1.92
CA GLY A 321 -12.18 14.74 -2.20
C GLY A 321 -11.24 15.84 -2.69
N SER A 322 -11.73 17.09 -2.67
CA SER A 322 -10.98 18.29 -3.08
C SER A 322 -9.74 18.57 -2.23
N ARG A 323 -9.55 17.86 -1.11
CA ARG A 323 -8.41 17.99 -0.19
C ARG A 323 -7.10 17.46 -0.78
N LEU A 324 -7.18 16.59 -1.78
CA LEU A 324 -6.00 16.09 -2.49
C LEU A 324 -5.41 17.22 -3.35
N ASP A 325 -4.13 17.52 -3.19
CA ASP A 325 -3.33 18.59 -3.81
C ASP A 325 -3.87 20.02 -3.59
N ASP A 326 -4.58 20.22 -2.49
CA ASP A 326 -5.21 21.51 -2.14
C ASP A 326 -4.19 22.52 -1.62
N THR A 327 -3.20 22.06 -0.85
CA THR A 327 -2.30 22.95 -0.08
C THR A 327 -0.90 23.11 -0.68
N ALA A 328 -0.32 22.04 -1.23
CA ALA A 328 1.05 22.03 -1.76
C ALA A 328 1.12 22.01 -3.30
N GLY A 329 -0.03 22.13 -3.97
CA GLY A 329 -0.15 22.11 -5.42
C GLY A 329 -0.20 20.70 -6.03
N PRO A 330 -0.53 20.60 -7.34
CA PRO A 330 -0.80 19.34 -8.03
C PRO A 330 0.34 18.32 -7.88
N PHE A 331 -0.01 17.04 -7.80
CA PHE A 331 0.88 15.89 -7.64
C PHE A 331 1.58 15.73 -6.28
N MET A 332 1.72 16.77 -5.45
CA MET A 332 2.47 16.66 -4.19
C MET A 332 1.72 15.84 -3.12
N ASP A 333 0.45 16.14 -2.86
CA ASP A 333 -0.37 15.32 -1.96
C ASP A 333 -0.65 13.96 -2.59
N THR A 334 -0.87 13.90 -3.90
CA THR A 334 -1.03 12.63 -4.62
C THR A 334 0.18 11.71 -4.40
N ALA A 335 1.40 12.25 -4.49
CA ALA A 335 2.63 11.53 -4.17
C ALA A 335 2.70 11.13 -2.69
N ALA A 336 2.30 12.01 -1.78
CA ALA A 336 2.28 11.73 -0.34
C ALA A 336 1.31 10.60 0.03
N VAL A 337 0.11 10.60 -0.57
CA VAL A 337 -0.89 9.53 -0.44
C VAL A 337 -0.31 8.21 -0.93
N MET A 338 0.36 8.20 -2.10
CA MET A 338 0.98 6.98 -2.65
C MET A 338 1.95 6.30 -1.68
N MET A 339 2.67 7.07 -0.84
CA MET A 339 3.58 6.54 0.18
C MET A 339 2.89 5.81 1.35
N SER A 340 1.55 5.80 1.37
CA SER A 340 0.70 5.15 2.36
C SER A 340 -0.15 4.02 1.76
N LEU A 341 0.02 3.73 0.46
CA LEU A 341 -0.69 2.69 -0.25
C LEU A 341 0.15 1.41 -0.35
N ASP A 342 -0.50 0.25 -0.44
CA ASP A 342 0.18 -1.03 -0.69
C ASP A 342 0.46 -1.26 -2.18
N LEU A 343 -0.37 -0.68 -3.05
CA LEU A 343 -0.31 -0.82 -4.51
C LEU A 343 -1.00 0.37 -5.19
N VAL A 344 -0.52 0.76 -6.36
CA VAL A 344 -1.24 1.65 -7.29
C VAL A 344 -1.67 0.85 -8.52
N ILE A 345 -2.95 0.91 -8.89
CA ILE A 345 -3.46 0.34 -10.15
C ILE A 345 -4.02 1.48 -10.99
N THR A 346 -3.43 1.74 -12.15
CA THR A 346 -3.79 2.93 -12.94
C THR A 346 -3.71 2.70 -14.44
N SER A 347 -4.35 3.57 -15.23
CA SER A 347 -4.12 3.71 -16.67
C SER A 347 -2.85 4.51 -16.98
N ASP A 348 -2.44 4.50 -18.25
CA ASP A 348 -1.23 5.17 -18.75
C ASP A 348 -1.31 6.72 -18.71
N THR A 349 -1.18 7.28 -17.51
CA THR A 349 -1.29 8.72 -17.23
C THR A 349 -0.08 9.21 -16.42
N ALA A 350 -0.03 10.51 -16.12
CA ALA A 350 0.99 11.07 -15.22
C ALA A 350 1.04 10.37 -13.84
N ILE A 351 -0.07 9.77 -13.38
CA ILE A 351 -0.14 9.02 -12.12
C ILE A 351 0.76 7.77 -12.19
N ALA A 352 0.78 7.08 -13.33
CA ALA A 352 1.63 5.92 -13.57
C ALA A 352 3.12 6.28 -13.45
N HIS A 353 3.52 7.38 -14.10
CA HIS A 353 4.89 7.87 -14.06
C HIS A 353 5.30 8.41 -12.69
N LEU A 354 4.38 9.09 -11.98
CA LEU A 354 4.63 9.57 -10.63
C LEU A 354 4.84 8.41 -9.66
N ALA A 355 3.94 7.43 -9.65
CA ALA A 355 4.06 6.25 -8.80
C ALA A 355 5.35 5.46 -9.09
N GLY A 356 5.68 5.28 -10.37
CA GLY A 356 6.95 4.67 -10.78
C GLY A 356 8.18 5.46 -10.31
N ALA A 357 8.15 6.80 -10.41
CA ALA A 357 9.25 7.66 -9.96
C ALA A 357 9.47 7.66 -8.44
N LEU A 358 8.39 7.44 -7.68
CA LEU A 358 8.38 7.29 -6.22
C LEU A 358 8.82 5.89 -5.76
N GLY A 359 8.98 4.94 -6.68
CA GLY A 359 9.36 3.57 -6.35
C GLY A 359 8.30 2.80 -5.55
N VAL A 360 7.03 3.20 -5.62
CA VAL A 360 5.94 2.41 -5.02
C VAL A 360 5.55 1.26 -5.96
N PRO A 361 4.93 0.17 -5.47
CA PRO A 361 4.44 -0.90 -6.33
C PRO A 361 3.32 -0.41 -7.26
N VAL A 362 3.40 -0.73 -8.55
CA VAL A 362 2.39 -0.29 -9.54
C VAL A 362 1.98 -1.43 -10.47
N TRP A 363 0.67 -1.58 -10.71
CA TRP A 363 0.15 -2.36 -11.85
C TRP A 363 -0.49 -1.40 -12.87
N LEU A 364 0.07 -1.38 -14.07
CA LEU A 364 -0.38 -0.51 -15.16
C LEU A 364 -1.33 -1.26 -16.08
N ALA A 365 -2.57 -0.78 -16.20
CA ALA A 365 -3.51 -1.25 -17.21
C ALA A 365 -3.26 -0.50 -18.52
N LEU A 366 -3.02 -1.25 -19.59
CA LEU A 366 -2.60 -0.75 -20.90
C LEU A 366 -3.59 -1.15 -21.99
N PRO A 367 -3.85 -0.26 -22.96
CA PRO A 367 -4.63 -0.60 -24.14
C PRO A 367 -3.90 -1.62 -25.01
N PHE A 368 -4.61 -2.18 -25.99
CA PHE A 368 -4.04 -3.16 -26.92
C PHE A 368 -2.80 -2.63 -27.65
N ALA A 369 -2.88 -1.42 -28.19
CA ALA A 369 -1.74 -0.66 -28.73
C ALA A 369 -1.29 0.37 -27.69
N PRO A 370 -0.28 0.06 -26.87
CA PRO A 370 0.21 0.93 -25.80
C PRO A 370 1.09 2.06 -26.35
N ASP A 371 1.35 3.06 -25.50
CA ASP A 371 2.46 3.98 -25.75
C ASP A 371 3.81 3.23 -25.83
N TRP A 372 4.71 3.74 -26.67
CA TRP A 372 6.00 3.11 -26.98
C TRP A 372 6.87 2.85 -25.74
N ARG A 373 6.71 3.63 -24.67
CA ARG A 373 7.48 3.48 -23.41
C ARG A 373 7.29 2.10 -22.78
N TRP A 374 6.14 1.48 -23.03
CA TRP A 374 5.76 0.23 -22.41
C TRP A 374 6.16 -0.98 -23.22
N LEU A 375 6.62 -0.83 -24.47
CA LEU A 375 7.00 -1.91 -25.38
C LEU A 375 5.86 -2.94 -25.64
N LEU A 376 6.16 -3.99 -26.40
CA LEU A 376 5.29 -5.15 -26.60
C LEU A 376 5.91 -6.43 -26.02
N GLY A 377 5.09 -7.47 -25.85
CA GLY A 377 5.55 -8.82 -25.51
C GLY A 377 6.10 -9.00 -24.09
N ARG A 378 5.82 -8.07 -23.19
CA ARG A 378 6.36 -8.09 -21.82
C ARG A 378 5.41 -7.50 -20.78
N ASP A 379 5.55 -8.03 -19.56
CA ASP A 379 4.76 -7.68 -18.37
C ASP A 379 5.57 -6.86 -17.34
N ASP A 380 6.85 -6.61 -17.58
CA ASP A 380 7.74 -5.74 -16.77
C ASP A 380 7.95 -4.38 -17.45
N SER A 381 8.43 -3.38 -16.69
CA SER A 381 8.80 -2.07 -17.23
C SER A 381 10.31 -1.82 -17.15
N PRO A 382 11.00 -1.64 -18.29
CA PRO A 382 12.41 -1.24 -18.30
C PRO A 382 12.67 0.12 -17.63
N TRP A 383 11.65 0.99 -17.60
CA TRP A 383 11.73 2.34 -17.02
C TRP A 383 11.45 2.37 -15.51
N TYR A 384 10.61 1.46 -15.02
CA TYR A 384 10.13 1.47 -13.63
C TYR A 384 10.15 0.04 -13.06
N PRO A 385 11.22 -0.34 -12.34
CA PRO A 385 11.38 -1.72 -11.82
C PRO A 385 10.28 -2.18 -10.87
N THR A 386 9.53 -1.26 -10.24
CA THR A 386 8.42 -1.56 -9.33
C THR A 386 7.08 -1.74 -10.04
N MET A 387 7.06 -1.67 -11.37
CA MET A 387 5.85 -1.65 -12.18
C MET A 387 5.65 -2.96 -12.96
N ARG A 388 4.43 -3.47 -12.95
CA ARG A 388 3.98 -4.61 -13.76
C ARG A 388 2.89 -4.18 -14.74
N LEU A 389 2.91 -4.71 -15.95
CA LEU A 389 2.07 -4.29 -17.06
C LEU A 389 0.95 -5.30 -17.35
N PHE A 390 -0.25 -4.78 -17.63
CA PHE A 390 -1.44 -5.57 -17.92
C PHE A 390 -2.13 -5.02 -19.17
N ARG A 391 -2.00 -5.74 -20.28
CA ARG A 391 -2.46 -5.29 -21.60
C ARG A 391 -3.76 -5.95 -22.00
N GLN A 392 -4.58 -5.20 -22.74
CA GLN A 392 -5.72 -5.78 -23.42
C GLN A 392 -5.26 -6.88 -24.39
N PRO A 393 -5.92 -8.05 -24.41
CA PRO A 393 -5.66 -9.09 -25.41
C PRO A 393 -6.17 -8.70 -26.80
N THR A 394 -7.28 -7.96 -26.83
CA THR A 394 -7.90 -7.40 -28.03
C THR A 394 -8.38 -5.97 -27.76
N PRO A 395 -8.43 -5.08 -28.77
CA PRO A 395 -8.87 -3.70 -28.58
C PRO A 395 -10.21 -3.60 -27.83
N GLY A 396 -10.23 -2.82 -26.74
CA GLY A 396 -11.43 -2.55 -25.96
C GLY A 396 -11.76 -3.58 -24.87
N ASP A 397 -11.06 -4.73 -24.81
CA ASP A 397 -11.31 -5.77 -23.81
C ASP A 397 -10.64 -5.43 -22.46
N TRP A 398 -11.22 -4.45 -21.76
CA TRP A 398 -10.85 -4.13 -20.38
C TRP A 398 -11.30 -5.20 -19.38
N ASP A 399 -12.34 -5.98 -19.70
CA ASP A 399 -12.82 -7.03 -18.79
C ASP A 399 -11.76 -8.10 -18.54
N ALA A 400 -11.13 -8.61 -19.59
CA ALA A 400 -10.04 -9.57 -19.47
C ALA A 400 -8.87 -9.02 -18.64
N VAL A 401 -8.55 -7.72 -18.79
CA VAL A 401 -7.49 -7.04 -18.04
C VAL A 401 -7.81 -7.04 -16.54
N PHE A 402 -9.02 -6.61 -16.15
CA PHE A 402 -9.40 -6.50 -14.74
C PHE A 402 -9.66 -7.85 -14.07
N GLN A 403 -10.12 -8.86 -14.82
CA GLN A 403 -10.17 -10.23 -14.32
C GLN A 403 -8.76 -10.77 -14.03
N ARG A 404 -7.79 -10.51 -14.92
CA ARG A 404 -6.39 -10.89 -14.71
C ARG A 404 -5.76 -10.18 -13.51
N LEU A 405 -5.99 -8.87 -13.39
CA LEU A 405 -5.54 -8.08 -12.24
C LEU A 405 -6.13 -8.63 -10.93
N ALA A 406 -7.44 -8.90 -10.88
CA ALA A 406 -8.10 -9.46 -9.69
C ALA A 406 -7.56 -10.86 -9.35
N GLY A 407 -7.34 -11.72 -10.34
CA GLY A 407 -6.72 -13.04 -10.13
C GLY A 407 -5.32 -12.94 -9.53
N GLN A 408 -4.48 -12.04 -10.04
CA GLN A 408 -3.14 -11.77 -9.48
C GLN A 408 -3.22 -11.17 -8.07
N LEU A 409 -4.20 -10.33 -7.80
CA LEU A 409 -4.42 -9.74 -6.48
C LEU A 409 -4.83 -10.80 -5.46
N ARG A 410 -5.75 -11.71 -5.81
CA ARG A 410 -6.12 -12.86 -4.99
C ARG A 410 -4.93 -13.76 -4.69
N GLN A 411 -4.06 -14.03 -5.67
CA GLN A 411 -2.84 -14.80 -5.43
C GLN A 411 -1.89 -14.07 -4.46
N ARG A 412 -1.72 -12.76 -4.63
CA ARG A 412 -0.89 -11.93 -3.75
C ARG A 412 -1.44 -11.81 -2.32
N LEU A 413 -2.76 -11.90 -2.15
CA LEU A 413 -3.42 -11.85 -0.85
C LEU A 413 -3.64 -13.22 -0.22
N GLY A 414 -3.82 -14.28 -1.01
CA GLY A 414 -3.89 -15.67 -0.54
C GLY A 414 -2.54 -16.24 -0.12
N SER A 415 -1.44 -15.60 -0.54
CA SER A 415 -0.08 -15.82 -0.01
C SER A 415 0.23 -14.95 1.23
N ARG A 416 -0.72 -14.10 1.65
CA ARG A 416 -0.71 -13.50 3.00
C ARG A 416 -1.68 -14.32 3.86
N PRO A 417 -1.35 -14.66 5.12
CA PRO A 417 -2.37 -15.18 6.03
C PRO A 417 -3.46 -14.11 6.12
N ALA A 418 -4.68 -14.47 5.73
CA ALA A 418 -5.82 -13.58 5.81
C ALA A 418 -5.91 -13.05 7.25
N ALA A 419 -6.05 -11.73 7.41
CA ALA A 419 -6.42 -11.18 8.70
C ALA A 419 -7.66 -11.95 9.19
N PRO A 420 -7.68 -12.48 10.42
CA PRO A 420 -8.83 -13.23 10.88
C PRO A 420 -10.03 -12.29 10.80
N LEU A 421 -11.01 -12.66 9.97
CA LEU A 421 -12.34 -12.10 10.07
C LEU A 421 -12.79 -12.35 11.51
N VAL A 422 -12.99 -11.27 12.27
CA VAL A 422 -13.64 -11.37 13.57
C VAL A 422 -15.08 -11.75 13.30
N THR A 423 -15.37 -13.05 13.36
CA THR A 423 -16.73 -13.56 13.35
C THR A 423 -17.26 -13.47 14.77
N VAL A 424 -18.19 -12.55 15.01
CA VAL A 424 -18.97 -12.53 16.24
C VAL A 424 -20.15 -13.47 16.02
N GLU A 425 -20.24 -14.56 16.77
CA GLU A 425 -21.45 -15.40 16.78
C GLU A 425 -22.60 -14.56 17.34
N THR A 426 -23.67 -14.39 16.56
CA THR A 426 -24.86 -13.66 16.97
C THR A 426 -26.12 -14.42 16.54
N SER A 427 -27.21 -14.27 17.30
CA SER A 427 -28.47 -14.93 16.97
C SER A 427 -29.21 -14.22 15.83
N ILE A 428 -30.04 -14.94 15.07
CA ILE A 428 -30.81 -14.36 13.96
C ILE A 428 -31.76 -13.26 14.47
N GLY A 429 -32.32 -13.40 15.67
CA GLY A 429 -33.14 -12.39 16.32
C GLY A 429 -32.38 -11.08 16.55
N GLU A 430 -31.11 -11.14 16.96
CA GLU A 430 -30.26 -9.94 17.12
C GLU A 430 -29.87 -9.31 15.78
N LEU A 431 -29.59 -10.13 14.76
CA LEU A 431 -29.36 -9.64 13.40
C LEU A 431 -30.57 -8.83 12.89
N LEU A 432 -31.78 -9.40 13.03
CA LEU A 432 -33.02 -8.77 12.58
C LEU A 432 -33.36 -7.51 13.37
N ASP A 433 -33.16 -7.54 14.68
CA ASP A 433 -33.33 -6.37 15.55
C ASP A 433 -32.43 -5.20 15.11
N LYS A 434 -31.15 -5.48 14.87
CA LYS A 434 -30.20 -4.49 14.39
C LYS A 434 -30.57 -3.92 13.01
N ILE A 435 -31.06 -4.76 12.09
CA ILE A 435 -31.58 -4.33 10.80
C ILE A 435 -32.75 -3.36 10.97
N THR A 436 -33.76 -3.72 11.78
CA THR A 436 -34.94 -2.85 11.98
C THR A 436 -34.58 -1.49 12.55
N ILE A 437 -33.61 -1.43 13.48
CA ILE A 437 -33.10 -0.17 14.04
C ILE A 437 -32.42 0.68 12.97
N LEU A 438 -31.60 0.06 12.12
CA LEU A 438 -30.90 0.78 11.05
C LEU A 438 -31.88 1.29 9.97
N GLU A 439 -32.95 0.56 9.67
CA GLU A 439 -34.03 1.04 8.79
C GLU A 439 -34.73 2.28 9.37
N ILE A 440 -35.00 2.31 10.68
CA ILE A 440 -35.58 3.48 11.35
C ILE A 440 -34.60 4.66 11.29
N LYS A 441 -33.32 4.41 11.59
CA LYS A 441 -32.26 5.44 11.51
C LYS A 441 -32.11 6.01 10.10
N GLN A 442 -32.24 5.19 9.07
CA GLN A 442 -32.20 5.62 7.67
C GLN A 442 -33.32 6.63 7.36
N GLN A 443 -34.50 6.46 7.94
CA GLN A 443 -35.65 7.33 7.70
C GLN A 443 -35.64 8.60 8.57
N ARG A 444 -35.12 8.50 9.80
CA ARG A 444 -35.28 9.54 10.82
C ARG A 444 -34.03 10.40 11.07
N ILE A 445 -32.85 10.01 10.59
CA ILE A 445 -31.62 10.81 10.75
C ILE A 445 -31.47 11.79 9.57
N PRO A 446 -31.42 13.11 9.81
CA PRO A 446 -31.29 14.11 8.73
C PRO A 446 -29.84 14.34 8.26
N ASP A 447 -28.83 13.90 9.02
CA ASP A 447 -27.41 14.15 8.76
C ASP A 447 -26.85 13.21 7.66
N PRO A 448 -26.43 13.72 6.49
CA PRO A 448 -25.91 12.91 5.38
C PRO A 448 -24.64 12.12 5.71
N ALA A 449 -23.81 12.60 6.64
CA ALA A 449 -22.60 11.90 7.04
C ALA A 449 -22.92 10.68 7.91
N LYS A 450 -23.90 10.80 8.81
CA LYS A 450 -24.38 9.69 9.66
C LYS A 450 -25.16 8.65 8.85
N LEU A 451 -25.97 9.09 7.88
CA LEU A 451 -26.72 8.20 6.98
C LEU A 451 -25.81 7.28 6.16
N ARG A 452 -24.63 7.74 5.73
CA ARG A 452 -23.66 6.90 4.99
C ARG A 452 -23.23 5.65 5.76
N ASN A 453 -23.01 5.78 7.08
CA ASN A 453 -22.67 4.63 7.93
C ASN A 453 -23.86 3.69 8.11
N VAL A 454 -25.06 4.25 8.30
CA VAL A 454 -26.30 3.49 8.43
C VAL A 454 -26.59 2.69 7.15
N HIS A 455 -26.47 3.29 5.96
CA HIS A 455 -26.65 2.61 4.68
C HIS A 455 -25.65 1.47 4.48
N ARG A 456 -24.38 1.70 4.81
CA ARG A 456 -23.31 0.71 4.69
C ARG A 456 -23.57 -0.51 5.56
N GLU A 457 -23.88 -0.27 6.84
CA GLU A 457 -24.14 -1.33 7.81
C GLU A 457 -25.42 -2.09 7.44
N LEU A 458 -26.49 -1.37 7.11
CA LEU A 458 -27.77 -1.95 6.70
C LEU A 458 -27.62 -2.85 5.46
N ALA A 459 -26.93 -2.38 4.41
CA ALA A 459 -26.69 -3.17 3.20
C ALA A 459 -25.89 -4.45 3.49
N SER A 460 -24.92 -4.41 4.41
CA SER A 460 -24.14 -5.57 4.80
C SER A 460 -24.99 -6.60 5.57
N LEU A 461 -25.80 -6.15 6.51
CA LEU A 461 -26.67 -7.01 7.30
C LEU A 461 -27.83 -7.56 6.46
N GLN A 462 -28.39 -6.79 5.52
CA GLN A 462 -29.42 -7.26 4.59
C GLN A 462 -28.92 -8.39 3.68
N ARG A 463 -27.69 -8.31 3.15
CA ARG A 463 -27.08 -9.43 2.40
C ARG A 463 -26.97 -10.70 3.24
N THR A 464 -26.70 -10.54 4.54
CA THR A 464 -26.63 -11.68 5.48
C THR A 464 -28.04 -12.23 5.73
N ARG A 465 -29.03 -11.36 6.01
CA ARG A 465 -30.44 -11.72 6.15
C ARG A 465 -30.95 -12.51 4.96
N ASP A 466 -30.70 -12.03 3.73
CA ASP A 466 -31.20 -12.67 2.52
C ASP A 466 -30.62 -14.08 2.29
N ARG A 467 -29.49 -14.41 2.94
CA ARG A 467 -28.88 -15.74 2.93
C ARG A 467 -29.41 -16.67 4.02
N VAL A 468 -29.71 -16.13 5.21
CA VAL A 468 -29.96 -16.94 6.42
C VAL A 468 -31.42 -16.93 6.90
N VAL A 469 -32.23 -15.98 6.44
CA VAL A 469 -33.64 -15.84 6.84
C VAL A 469 -34.56 -16.22 5.68
N PRO A 470 -35.33 -17.32 5.79
CA PRO A 470 -36.28 -17.72 4.76
C PRO A 470 -37.49 -16.78 4.72
N ARG A 471 -38.07 -16.59 3.52
CA ARG A 471 -39.31 -15.82 3.35
C ARG A 471 -40.49 -16.59 3.97
N SER A 472 -41.16 -15.98 4.94
CA SER A 472 -42.28 -16.59 5.66
C SER A 472 -43.18 -15.51 6.22
N ALA A 473 -44.48 -15.55 5.90
CA ALA A 473 -45.45 -14.56 6.38
C ALA A 473 -45.47 -14.45 7.92
N ARG A 474 -45.21 -15.56 8.63
CA ARG A 474 -45.11 -15.57 10.09
C ARG A 474 -43.85 -14.86 10.60
N VAL A 475 -42.71 -15.04 9.93
CA VAL A 475 -41.44 -14.40 10.29
C VAL A 475 -41.48 -12.91 9.92
N ASP A 476 -42.01 -12.58 8.74
CA ASP A 476 -42.19 -11.20 8.28
C ASP A 476 -43.11 -10.40 9.21
N GLY A 477 -44.19 -11.04 9.72
CA GLY A 477 -45.06 -10.44 10.73
C GLY A 477 -44.33 -10.13 12.04
N LEU A 478 -43.48 -11.05 12.53
CA LEU A 478 -42.67 -10.83 13.75
C LEU A 478 -41.61 -9.75 13.56
N ILE A 479 -41.00 -9.65 12.37
CA ILE A 479 -40.05 -8.58 12.03
C ILE A 479 -40.76 -7.22 12.02
N ALA A 480 -41.98 -7.16 11.48
CA ALA A 480 -42.78 -5.94 11.47
C ALA A 480 -43.16 -5.49 12.90
N GLU A 481 -43.60 -6.42 13.76
CA GLU A 481 -43.85 -6.13 15.17
C GLU A 481 -42.60 -5.66 15.91
N LEU A 482 -41.43 -6.26 15.63
CA LEU A 482 -40.15 -5.86 16.21
C LEU A 482 -39.77 -4.43 15.79
N LYS A 483 -39.99 -4.09 14.53
CA LYS A 483 -39.76 -2.74 14.01
C LYS A 483 -40.69 -1.72 14.67
N GLU A 484 -41.96 -2.03 14.85
CA GLU A 484 -42.92 -1.16 15.53
C GLU A 484 -42.50 -0.87 16.99
N VAL A 485 -42.03 -1.90 17.71
CA VAL A 485 -41.49 -1.72 19.07
C VAL A 485 -40.25 -0.82 19.08
N ASN A 486 -39.34 -1.01 18.11
CA ASN A 486 -38.15 -0.17 17.97
C ASN A 486 -38.49 1.29 17.60
N GLU A 487 -39.52 1.54 16.80
CA GLU A 487 -40.01 2.89 16.49
C GLU A 487 -40.56 3.58 17.76
N ARG A 488 -41.37 2.86 18.55
CA ARG A 488 -41.89 3.39 19.83
C ARG A 488 -40.77 3.67 20.84
N LEU A 489 -39.76 2.80 20.92
CA LEU A 489 -38.58 3.03 21.77
C LEU A 489 -37.85 4.31 21.36
N TRP A 490 -37.67 4.52 20.06
CA TRP A 490 -37.03 5.72 19.54
C TRP A 490 -37.80 7.00 19.92
N ASP A 491 -39.14 6.96 19.85
CA ASP A 491 -40.00 8.08 20.22
C ASP A 491 -39.92 8.39 21.72
N VAL A 492 -40.05 7.37 22.57
CA VAL A 492 -39.92 7.51 24.03
C VAL A 492 -38.53 8.03 24.43
N GLU A 493 -37.46 7.57 23.79
CA GLU A 493 -36.11 8.09 24.04
C GLU A 493 -35.95 9.56 23.62
N ASN A 494 -36.61 10.00 22.55
CA ASN A 494 -36.57 11.41 22.15
C ASN A 494 -37.35 12.30 23.11
N ASP A 495 -38.48 11.81 23.61
CA ASP A 495 -39.27 12.49 24.64
C ASP A 495 -38.48 12.58 25.95
N LEU A 496 -37.78 11.52 26.36
CA LEU A 496 -36.85 11.54 27.49
C LEU A 496 -35.75 12.58 27.31
N ARG A 497 -35.07 12.61 26.15
CA ARG A 497 -34.06 13.63 25.83
C ARG A 497 -34.66 15.03 25.81
N ALA A 498 -35.95 15.19 25.46
CA ALA A 498 -36.63 16.48 25.51
C ALA A 498 -36.90 16.92 26.96
N CYS A 499 -37.36 16.02 27.82
CA CYS A 499 -37.48 16.26 29.25
C CYS A 499 -36.13 16.65 29.88
N GLU A 500 -35.05 15.95 29.55
CA GLU A 500 -33.68 16.28 30.00
C GLU A 500 -33.23 17.67 29.56
N ARG A 501 -33.47 18.05 28.29
CA ARG A 501 -33.16 19.40 27.79
C ARG A 501 -33.95 20.51 28.48
N LEU A 502 -35.16 20.19 28.97
CA LEU A 502 -36.07 21.11 29.64
C LEU A 502 -35.96 21.03 31.18
N ASP A 503 -35.04 20.22 31.70
CA ASP A 503 -34.82 19.98 33.15
C ASP A 503 -36.10 19.53 33.89
N HIS A 504 -36.99 18.81 33.20
CA HIS A 504 -38.32 18.45 33.68
C HIS A 504 -38.40 16.97 34.08
N PHE A 505 -38.08 16.67 35.34
CA PHE A 505 -38.02 15.30 35.90
C PHE A 505 -39.26 14.91 36.72
N GLY A 506 -40.45 15.39 36.32
CA GLY A 506 -41.71 15.11 37.01
C GLY A 506 -42.27 13.70 36.77
N PRO A 507 -43.52 13.41 37.18
CA PRO A 507 -44.16 12.10 37.01
C PRO A 507 -44.15 11.58 35.56
N GLY A 508 -44.29 12.48 34.57
CA GLY A 508 -44.22 12.13 33.15
C GLY A 508 -42.86 11.57 32.71
N PHE A 509 -41.75 12.06 33.28
CA PHE A 509 -40.42 11.51 33.02
C PHE A 509 -40.28 10.08 33.57
N VAL A 510 -40.81 9.85 34.77
CA VAL A 510 -40.79 8.52 35.42
C VAL A 510 -41.62 7.51 34.60
N ASP A 511 -42.77 7.91 34.07
CA ASP A 511 -43.61 7.04 33.24
C ASP A 511 -42.97 6.75 31.87
N LEU A 512 -42.30 7.73 31.25
CA LEU A 512 -41.48 7.50 30.06
C LEU A 512 -40.32 6.53 30.33
N ALA A 513 -39.60 6.71 31.43
CA ALA A 513 -38.50 5.83 31.83
C ALA A 513 -38.98 4.39 32.08
N ARG A 514 -40.14 4.20 32.73
CA ARG A 514 -40.77 2.86 32.89
C ARG A 514 -41.17 2.25 31.55
N SER A 515 -41.66 3.06 30.62
CA SER A 515 -42.06 2.60 29.28
C SER A 515 -40.86 2.03 28.49
N VAL A 516 -39.65 2.56 28.69
CA VAL A 516 -38.42 2.00 28.10
C VAL A 516 -38.18 0.55 28.55
N TYR A 517 -38.35 0.25 29.84
CA TYR A 517 -38.19 -1.12 30.35
C TYR A 517 -39.24 -2.06 29.73
N GLN A 518 -40.51 -1.67 29.72
CA GLN A 518 -41.61 -2.48 29.17
C GLN A 518 -41.43 -2.77 27.67
N LEU A 519 -40.99 -1.76 26.91
CA LEU A 519 -40.74 -1.92 25.48
C LEU A 519 -39.49 -2.77 25.20
N ASN A 520 -38.44 -2.67 26.02
CA ASN A 520 -37.26 -3.53 25.90
C ASN A 520 -37.58 -5.00 26.24
N ASP A 521 -38.44 -5.27 27.23
CA ASP A 521 -38.91 -6.62 27.54
C ASP A 521 -39.70 -7.21 26.36
N ARG A 522 -40.57 -6.40 25.74
CA ARG A 522 -41.33 -6.81 24.54
C ARG A 522 -40.41 -7.06 23.33
N ARG A 523 -39.41 -6.20 23.13
CA ARG A 523 -38.37 -6.35 22.10
C ARG A 523 -37.59 -7.66 22.30
N TYR A 524 -37.21 -7.97 23.53
CA TYR A 524 -36.52 -9.23 23.87
C TYR A 524 -37.40 -10.46 23.59
N ALA A 525 -38.67 -10.43 24.01
CA ALA A 525 -39.61 -11.53 23.75
C ALA A 525 -39.81 -11.79 22.24
N LEU A 526 -39.85 -10.73 21.41
CA LEU A 526 -39.94 -10.86 19.96
C LEU A 526 -38.67 -11.46 19.34
N LYS A 527 -37.48 -11.04 19.79
CA LYS A 527 -36.20 -11.65 19.36
C LYS A 527 -36.13 -13.14 19.68
N ARG A 528 -36.58 -13.54 20.88
CA ARG A 528 -36.64 -14.95 21.29
C ARG A 528 -37.59 -15.75 20.39
N ARG A 529 -38.80 -15.24 20.14
CA ARG A 529 -39.77 -15.87 19.23
C ARG A 529 -39.22 -16.02 17.81
N LEU A 530 -38.48 -15.02 17.32
CA LEU A 530 -37.79 -15.08 16.01
C LEU A 530 -36.72 -16.17 15.99
N ASN A 531 -35.88 -16.25 17.02
CA ASN A 531 -34.87 -17.31 17.17
C ASN A 531 -35.52 -18.70 17.20
N ASP A 532 -36.59 -18.88 17.98
CA ASP A 532 -37.33 -20.15 18.07
C ASP A 532 -37.96 -20.54 16.72
N CYS A 533 -38.53 -19.57 15.98
CA CYS A 533 -39.12 -19.84 14.67
C CYS A 533 -38.08 -20.23 13.61
N LEU A 534 -36.85 -19.75 13.76
CA LEU A 534 -35.78 -19.89 12.76
C LEU A 534 -34.73 -20.93 13.15
N GLY A 535 -34.89 -21.60 14.29
CA GLY A 535 -33.93 -22.59 14.78
C GLY A 535 -32.56 -22.00 15.14
N SER A 536 -32.50 -20.70 15.46
CA SER A 536 -31.26 -20.02 15.86
C SER A 536 -31.03 -20.19 17.36
N GLN A 537 -29.80 -20.52 17.77
CA GLN A 537 -29.42 -20.48 19.18
C GLN A 537 -29.54 -19.05 19.73
N VAL A 538 -30.04 -18.94 20.96
CA VAL A 538 -30.05 -17.68 21.72
C VAL A 538 -28.64 -17.46 22.26
N VAL A 539 -27.98 -16.40 21.81
CA VAL A 539 -26.66 -16.00 22.31
C VAL A 539 -26.89 -14.87 23.32
N GLU A 540 -26.83 -15.17 24.62
CA GLU A 540 -26.97 -14.16 25.68
C GLU A 540 -25.64 -13.44 25.91
N GLU A 541 -25.58 -12.14 25.62
CA GLU A 541 -24.38 -11.32 25.86
C GLU A 541 -24.17 -10.92 27.35
N LYS A 542 -25.09 -11.27 28.26
CA LYS A 542 -24.99 -10.90 29.68
C LYS A 542 -25.50 -11.99 30.62
N SER A 543 -24.62 -12.92 31.01
CA SER A 543 -24.78 -13.70 32.25
C SER A 543 -23.62 -13.42 33.20
N TYR A 544 -23.93 -13.02 34.43
CA TYR A 544 -22.99 -12.89 35.55
C TYR A 544 -23.00 -14.15 36.46
N ALA A 545 -23.55 -15.26 36.00
CA ALA A 545 -23.87 -16.40 36.85
C ALA A 545 -23.34 -17.71 36.26
N ASP A 546 -22.01 -17.87 36.16
CA ASP A 546 -21.38 -19.18 35.91
C ASP A 546 -19.99 -19.25 36.55
N ALA A 547 -19.92 -18.98 37.86
CA ALA A 547 -18.68 -19.14 38.63
C ALA A 547 -18.62 -20.44 39.45
N ASP A 548 -19.66 -21.29 39.50
CA ASP A 548 -19.70 -22.35 40.52
C ASP A 548 -20.00 -23.80 40.07
N HIS A 549 -20.18 -24.11 38.78
CA HIS A 549 -20.45 -25.49 38.35
C HIS A 549 -19.49 -26.01 37.26
N ALA A 550 -18.22 -26.20 37.63
CA ALA A 550 -17.32 -27.11 36.90
C ALA A 550 -17.43 -28.52 37.49
N GLY A 551 -18.42 -29.29 37.04
CA GLY A 551 -18.55 -30.69 37.42
C GLY A 551 -19.56 -31.43 36.55
N ARG A 552 -19.04 -32.35 35.72
CA ARG A 552 -19.74 -33.40 34.97
C ARG A 552 -20.44 -32.96 33.68
N ASP A 553 -19.71 -33.01 32.57
CA ASP A 553 -20.01 -33.99 31.52
C ASP A 553 -18.88 -34.05 30.47
N GLY A 554 -18.54 -35.29 30.09
CA GLY A 554 -17.52 -35.58 29.09
C GLY A 554 -18.04 -35.32 27.68
N GLY A 555 -17.69 -34.18 27.12
CA GLY A 555 -17.81 -33.87 25.70
C GLY A 555 -16.60 -33.04 25.28
N GLN A 556 -15.90 -33.45 24.22
CA GLN A 556 -14.63 -32.89 23.74
C GLN A 556 -14.52 -31.37 23.86
N ALA A 557 -13.78 -30.91 24.87
CA ALA A 557 -13.39 -29.52 25.02
C ALA A 557 -12.50 -29.12 23.84
N ARG A 558 -12.96 -28.18 23.01
CA ARG A 558 -12.13 -27.51 21.98
C ARG A 558 -11.06 -26.67 22.68
N LEU A 559 -9.91 -27.29 22.96
CA LEU A 559 -8.70 -26.67 23.52
C LEU A 559 -7.95 -25.88 22.43
N ASN A 560 -8.20 -24.57 22.33
CA ASN A 560 -7.39 -23.68 21.48
C ASN A 560 -7.26 -22.22 21.98
N SER A 561 -7.63 -21.91 23.23
CA SER A 561 -7.71 -20.51 23.67
C SER A 561 -6.44 -20.06 24.39
N TYR A 562 -5.74 -19.08 23.79
CA TYR A 562 -4.89 -18.15 24.54
C TYR A 562 -5.64 -17.61 25.76
N ARG A 563 -4.93 -17.35 26.85
CA ARG A 563 -5.51 -16.75 28.05
C ARG A 563 -5.18 -15.28 28.10
N VAL A 564 -6.16 -14.46 28.49
CA VAL A 564 -5.96 -13.04 28.81
C VAL A 564 -6.16 -12.87 30.29
N ARG A 565 -5.13 -12.40 31.01
CA ARG A 565 -5.24 -12.18 32.46
C ARG A 565 -4.53 -10.89 32.90
N PRO A 566 -5.00 -10.23 33.96
CA PRO A 566 -4.23 -9.17 34.60
C PRO A 566 -2.95 -9.76 35.19
N CYS A 567 -1.84 -9.10 34.89
CA CYS A 567 -0.49 -9.39 35.36
C CYS A 567 0.11 -8.11 35.96
N ARG A 568 1.26 -8.20 36.65
CA ARG A 568 1.86 -7.09 37.41
C ARG A 568 2.00 -5.80 36.61
N HIS A 569 2.43 -5.90 35.36
CA HIS A 569 2.70 -4.75 34.49
C HIS A 569 1.59 -4.47 33.47
N GLY A 570 0.45 -5.15 33.55
CA GLY A 570 -0.62 -4.99 32.57
C GLY A 570 -1.39 -6.27 32.27
N PHE A 571 -2.36 -6.17 31.38
CA PHE A 571 -3.03 -7.36 30.87
C PHE A 571 -2.13 -8.05 29.85
N LEU A 572 -1.97 -9.37 29.97
CA LEU A 572 -1.18 -10.15 29.03
C LEU A 572 -2.02 -11.31 28.47
N ILE A 573 -1.87 -11.49 27.18
CA ILE A 573 -2.29 -12.62 26.36
C ILE A 573 -1.09 -13.57 26.25
N TYR A 574 -1.29 -14.83 26.62
CA TYR A 574 -0.24 -15.84 26.57
C TYR A 574 -0.82 -17.24 26.31
N GLN A 575 0.04 -18.15 25.84
CA GLN A 575 -0.29 -19.55 25.66
C GLN A 575 -0.07 -20.31 26.99
N PRO A 576 -1.09 -20.87 27.65
CA PRO A 576 -0.90 -21.63 28.89
C PRO A 576 0.02 -22.87 28.76
N ARG A 577 0.29 -23.35 27.55
CA ARG A 577 1.24 -24.46 27.28
C ARG A 577 2.69 -24.02 27.11
N ASP A 578 2.99 -22.73 27.13
CA ASP A 578 4.36 -22.25 27.22
C ASP A 578 4.91 -22.58 28.61
N ILE A 579 5.98 -23.38 28.63
CA ILE A 579 6.53 -23.96 29.87
C ILE A 579 7.29 -22.95 30.74
N TYR A 580 7.64 -21.77 30.21
CA TYR A 580 8.37 -20.71 30.93
C TYR A 580 7.52 -19.45 31.09
N ILE A 581 7.36 -18.63 30.04
CA ILE A 581 6.71 -17.32 30.14
C ILE A 581 5.22 -17.50 30.42
N GLY A 582 4.52 -18.29 29.61
CA GLY A 582 3.09 -18.51 29.78
C GLY A 582 2.75 -19.15 31.13
N ARG A 583 3.54 -20.15 31.56
CA ARG A 583 3.41 -20.79 32.86
C ARG A 583 3.64 -19.82 34.03
N ALA A 584 4.66 -18.96 33.95
CA ALA A 584 4.90 -17.94 34.96
C ALA A 584 3.76 -16.91 35.04
N LEU A 585 3.27 -16.43 33.89
CA LEU A 585 2.14 -15.50 33.84
C LEU A 585 0.84 -16.12 34.38
N ASP A 586 0.60 -17.42 34.13
CA ASP A 586 -0.59 -18.10 34.61
C ASP A 586 -0.57 -18.33 36.13
N LEU A 587 0.57 -18.77 36.67
CA LEU A 587 0.71 -19.15 38.07
C LEU A 587 1.06 -17.98 39.00
N TYR A 588 1.86 -17.03 38.51
CA TYR A 588 2.44 -15.94 39.30
C TYR A 588 1.96 -14.56 38.87
N GLY A 589 1.44 -14.41 37.64
CA GLY A 589 1.00 -13.12 37.11
C GLY A 589 2.15 -12.16 36.80
N GLU A 590 3.36 -12.69 36.66
CA GLU A 590 4.59 -11.98 36.32
C GLU A 590 5.60 -12.95 35.71
N TYR A 591 6.61 -12.42 35.02
CA TYR A 591 7.73 -13.18 34.47
C TYR A 591 9.02 -12.48 34.84
N SER A 592 9.96 -13.21 35.46
CA SER A 592 11.31 -12.75 35.81
C SER A 592 11.36 -11.35 36.44
N GLU A 593 10.58 -11.11 37.50
CA GLU A 593 10.46 -9.76 38.09
C GLU A 593 11.79 -9.20 38.62
N ALA A 594 12.76 -10.05 38.95
CA ALA A 594 14.10 -9.62 39.35
C ALA A 594 14.85 -8.91 38.19
N GLU A 595 14.64 -9.32 36.93
CA GLU A 595 15.17 -8.61 35.75
C GLU A 595 14.50 -7.25 35.60
N VAL A 596 13.18 -7.22 35.72
CA VAL A 596 12.39 -5.98 35.68
C VAL A 596 12.82 -5.03 36.80
N ALA A 597 13.14 -5.55 37.98
CA ALA A 597 13.65 -4.76 39.09
C ALA A 597 15.03 -4.14 38.79
N LEU A 598 15.91 -4.86 38.11
CA LEU A 598 17.19 -4.34 37.63
C LEU A 598 16.99 -3.28 36.55
N PHE A 599 16.15 -3.53 35.54
CA PHE A 599 15.88 -2.58 34.45
C PHE A 599 15.34 -1.25 34.98
N ARG A 600 14.49 -1.30 36.02
CA ARG A 600 13.94 -0.12 36.69
C ARG A 600 15.02 0.79 37.30
N GLN A 601 16.18 0.25 37.64
CA GLN A 601 17.32 1.03 38.16
C GLN A 601 18.22 1.59 37.06
N LEU A 602 18.12 1.07 35.84
CA LEU A 602 19.00 1.40 34.71
C LEU A 602 18.34 2.36 33.70
N LEU A 603 17.02 2.29 33.54
CA LEU A 603 16.27 3.04 32.55
C LEU A 603 15.64 4.31 33.11
N ASN A 604 15.57 5.33 32.27
CA ASN A 604 14.91 6.61 32.54
C ASN A 604 13.73 6.85 31.56
N GLN A 605 12.86 7.79 31.95
CA GLN A 605 11.84 8.31 31.04
C GLN A 605 12.49 8.94 29.80
N GLY A 606 11.97 8.63 28.61
CA GLY A 606 12.49 9.15 27.34
C GLY A 606 13.61 8.31 26.70
N ASP A 607 14.05 7.22 27.32
CA ASP A 607 15.11 6.37 26.76
C ASP A 607 14.64 5.61 25.51
N VAL A 608 15.60 5.35 24.60
CA VAL A 608 15.41 4.54 23.40
C VAL A 608 15.95 3.13 23.63
N VAL A 609 15.04 2.16 23.64
CA VAL A 609 15.30 0.76 24.00
C VAL A 609 15.13 -0.14 22.78
N LEU A 610 16.07 -1.06 22.58
CA LEU A 610 15.92 -2.17 21.66
C LEU A 610 15.69 -3.46 22.47
N ASP A 611 14.58 -4.14 22.26
CA ASP A 611 14.24 -5.43 22.89
C ASP A 611 14.32 -6.51 21.80
N VAL A 612 15.47 -7.17 21.71
CA VAL A 612 15.79 -8.16 20.68
C VAL A 612 15.49 -9.55 21.25
N GLY A 613 14.57 -10.28 20.61
CA GLY A 613 13.96 -11.48 21.20
C GLY A 613 12.89 -11.10 22.22
N ALA A 614 11.97 -10.23 21.79
CA ALA A 614 10.92 -9.70 22.65
C ALA A 614 9.88 -10.78 23.04
N ASN A 615 9.85 -11.91 22.33
CA ASN A 615 8.91 -13.02 22.53
C ASN A 615 7.47 -12.50 22.55
N ILE A 616 6.65 -12.85 23.55
CA ILE A 616 5.28 -12.34 23.69
C ILE A 616 5.18 -10.95 24.34
N GLY A 617 6.31 -10.29 24.62
CA GLY A 617 6.35 -8.94 25.16
C GLY A 617 6.25 -8.81 26.68
N ALA A 618 6.53 -9.88 27.44
CA ALA A 618 6.46 -9.85 28.91
C ALA A 618 7.39 -8.77 29.51
N HIS A 619 8.64 -8.69 29.03
CA HIS A 619 9.57 -7.61 29.38
C HIS A 619 9.26 -6.31 28.63
N THR A 620 8.88 -6.37 27.35
CA THR A 620 8.57 -5.19 26.54
C THR A 620 7.52 -4.29 27.19
N VAL A 621 6.45 -4.87 27.75
CA VAL A 621 5.39 -4.10 28.43
C VAL A 621 5.95 -3.37 29.67
N ALA A 622 6.81 -4.03 30.45
CA ALA A 622 7.43 -3.42 31.61
C ALA A 622 8.42 -2.31 31.22
N LEU A 623 9.29 -2.58 30.24
CA LEU A 623 10.24 -1.61 29.68
C LEU A 623 9.49 -0.36 29.18
N ALA A 624 8.38 -0.54 28.45
CA ALA A 624 7.59 0.56 27.90
C ALA A 624 7.02 1.48 28.98
N ARG A 625 6.59 0.92 30.11
CA ARG A 625 6.11 1.72 31.24
C ARG A 625 7.25 2.49 31.92
N MET A 626 8.44 1.91 32.00
CA MET A 626 9.62 2.58 32.59
C MET A 626 10.07 3.77 31.75
N THR A 627 10.16 3.58 30.43
CA THR A 627 10.58 4.65 29.50
C THR A 627 9.48 5.70 29.30
N GLY A 628 8.23 5.32 29.54
CA GLY A 628 7.03 6.14 29.34
C GLY A 628 6.86 6.66 27.91
N PRO A 629 5.82 7.48 27.66
CA PRO A 629 5.38 7.85 26.31
C PRO A 629 6.38 8.74 25.56
N ALA A 630 7.32 9.38 26.26
CA ALA A 630 8.41 10.15 25.64
C ALA A 630 9.55 9.24 25.14
N GLY A 631 9.63 8.00 25.63
CA GLY A 631 10.61 7.01 25.21
C GLY A 631 10.24 6.35 23.90
N ARG A 632 11.08 5.42 23.44
CA ARG A 632 10.80 4.63 22.24
C ARG A 632 11.34 3.22 22.41
N ILE A 633 10.52 2.23 22.13
CA ILE A 633 10.94 0.83 22.16
C ILE A 633 10.84 0.22 20.78
N HIS A 634 11.88 -0.48 20.35
CA HIS A 634 11.86 -1.34 19.16
C HIS A 634 11.95 -2.78 19.62
N ALA A 635 10.85 -3.52 19.49
CA ALA A 635 10.74 -4.91 19.93
C ALA A 635 10.81 -5.84 18.71
N PHE A 636 11.81 -6.72 18.67
CA PHE A 636 12.05 -7.65 17.56
C PHE A 636 11.66 -9.05 17.98
N GLU A 637 10.75 -9.67 17.24
CA GLU A 637 10.39 -11.07 17.43
C GLU A 637 10.23 -11.75 16.07
N PRO A 638 11.09 -12.73 15.72
CA PRO A 638 11.02 -13.44 14.45
C PRO A 638 9.94 -14.54 14.40
N GLN A 639 9.54 -15.12 15.53
CA GLN A 639 8.53 -16.17 15.58
C GLN A 639 7.13 -15.57 15.43
N LEU A 640 6.46 -15.88 14.31
CA LEU A 640 5.19 -15.26 13.94
C LEU A 640 4.12 -15.34 15.05
N THR A 641 3.99 -16.49 15.71
CA THR A 641 3.03 -16.70 16.80
C THR A 641 3.34 -15.84 18.03
N ALA A 642 4.61 -15.79 18.46
CA ALA A 642 5.03 -14.96 19.58
C ALA A 642 4.92 -13.46 19.23
N PHE A 643 5.28 -13.08 18.00
CA PHE A 643 5.15 -11.74 17.47
C PHE A 643 3.70 -11.24 17.49
N HIS A 644 2.74 -12.08 17.09
CA HIS A 644 1.32 -11.72 17.19
C HIS A 644 0.89 -11.48 18.65
N CYS A 645 1.33 -12.31 19.58
CA CYS A 645 1.08 -12.09 21.02
C CYS A 645 1.74 -10.81 21.52
N LEU A 646 2.97 -10.51 21.13
CA LEU A 646 3.65 -9.25 21.43
C LEU A 646 2.86 -8.04 20.94
N CYS A 647 2.43 -8.03 19.68
CA CYS A 647 1.59 -6.96 19.14
C CYS A 647 0.29 -6.81 19.92
N ALA A 648 -0.38 -7.93 20.22
CA ALA A 648 -1.63 -7.91 20.99
C ALA A 648 -1.41 -7.37 22.41
N ASN A 649 -0.32 -7.76 23.08
CA ASN A 649 0.04 -7.30 24.41
C ASN A 649 0.42 -5.82 24.45
N VAL A 650 1.10 -5.32 23.42
CA VAL A 650 1.40 -3.88 23.26
C VAL A 650 0.10 -3.08 23.11
N VAL A 651 -0.81 -3.52 22.23
CA VAL A 651 -2.10 -2.84 22.00
C VAL A 651 -3.00 -2.91 23.23
N LEU A 652 -3.09 -4.07 23.87
CA LEU A 652 -3.91 -4.30 25.07
C LEU A 652 -3.52 -3.38 26.23
N ASN A 653 -2.26 -2.95 26.26
CA ASN A 653 -1.72 -2.03 27.26
C ASN A 653 -1.60 -0.58 26.78
N GLN A 654 -2.10 -0.26 25.58
CA GLN A 654 -2.08 1.09 24.99
C GLN A 654 -0.67 1.70 24.93
N LEU A 655 0.31 0.90 24.48
CA LEU A 655 1.72 1.28 24.45
C LEU A 655 2.13 1.79 23.06
N ASP A 656 1.64 2.98 22.70
CA ASP A 656 1.79 3.57 21.35
C ASP A 656 3.25 3.89 20.96
N HIS A 657 4.15 3.98 21.94
CA HIS A 657 5.58 4.25 21.76
C HIS A 657 6.43 2.97 21.59
N VAL A 658 5.80 1.80 21.50
CA VAL A 658 6.44 0.51 21.22
C VAL A 658 6.22 0.13 19.76
N ARG A 659 7.30 -0.09 19.03
CA ARG A 659 7.29 -0.57 17.65
C ARG A 659 7.70 -2.03 17.60
N CYS A 660 6.74 -2.92 17.38
CA CYS A 660 7.00 -4.34 17.14
C CYS A 660 7.50 -4.57 15.70
N GLN A 661 8.48 -5.45 15.52
CA GLN A 661 9.05 -5.80 14.23
C GLN A 661 9.14 -7.32 14.07
N LEU A 662 8.44 -7.86 13.07
CA LEU A 662 8.56 -9.27 12.66
C LEU A 662 9.86 -9.42 11.87
N ALA A 663 10.97 -9.58 12.59
CA ALA A 663 12.29 -9.73 12.02
C ALA A 663 13.22 -10.39 13.05
N ALA A 664 14.15 -11.19 12.54
CA ALA A 664 15.32 -11.60 13.31
C ALA A 664 16.37 -10.50 13.25
N VAL A 665 17.22 -10.42 14.27
CA VAL A 665 18.36 -9.50 14.29
C VAL A 665 19.64 -10.32 14.17
N GLY A 666 20.56 -9.88 13.30
CA GLY A 666 21.79 -10.63 13.03
C GLY A 666 22.89 -9.77 12.41
N SER A 667 23.96 -10.41 11.96
CA SER A 667 25.20 -9.74 11.55
C SER A 667 25.10 -8.98 10.22
N GLY A 668 24.12 -9.30 9.37
CA GLY A 668 23.93 -8.66 8.07
C GLY A 668 22.48 -8.78 7.57
N PRO A 669 22.11 -8.00 6.54
CA PRO A 669 20.77 -8.05 5.96
C PRO A 669 20.55 -9.36 5.21
N GLY A 670 19.38 -9.96 5.38
CA GLY A 670 19.03 -11.21 4.70
C GLY A 670 17.65 -11.73 5.08
N THR A 671 17.48 -13.04 5.00
CA THR A 671 16.31 -13.77 5.50
C THR A 671 16.77 -14.97 6.31
N ILE A 672 15.98 -15.37 7.31
CA ILE A 672 16.25 -16.56 8.12
C ILE A 672 14.98 -17.41 8.23
N ALA A 673 15.15 -18.73 8.23
CA ALA A 673 14.05 -19.67 8.42
C ALA A 673 13.72 -19.80 9.91
N VAL A 674 12.43 -19.67 10.23
CA VAL A 674 11.88 -19.72 11.59
C VAL A 674 10.81 -20.82 11.62
N PRO A 675 10.97 -21.88 12.42
CA PRO A 675 10.06 -23.02 12.40
C PRO A 675 8.68 -22.65 12.96
N HIS A 676 7.63 -23.28 12.43
CA HIS A 676 6.31 -23.19 13.04
C HIS A 676 6.31 -23.89 14.40
N LEU A 677 5.75 -23.25 15.40
CA LEU A 677 5.51 -23.84 16.71
C LEU A 677 4.16 -24.56 16.72
N ASP A 678 4.12 -25.77 17.25
CA ASP A 678 2.86 -26.45 17.52
C ASP A 678 2.19 -25.81 18.74
N PRO A 679 1.05 -25.10 18.57
CA PRO A 679 0.36 -24.48 19.69
C PRO A 679 -0.23 -25.51 20.67
N GLN A 680 -0.29 -26.79 20.27
CA GLN A 680 -0.78 -27.88 21.11
C GLN A 680 0.33 -28.57 21.91
N ALA A 681 1.61 -28.33 21.63
CA ALA A 681 2.67 -28.96 22.41
C ALA A 681 3.04 -28.11 23.64
N GLU A 682 3.40 -28.77 24.74
CA GLU A 682 4.11 -28.12 25.85
C GLU A 682 5.56 -27.90 25.43
N LEU A 683 5.89 -26.67 25.03
CA LEU A 683 7.19 -26.30 24.47
C LEU A 683 7.67 -24.97 25.06
N ASN A 684 8.97 -24.68 24.87
CA ASN A 684 9.51 -23.33 25.07
C ASN A 684 9.24 -22.50 23.81
N PHE A 685 8.27 -21.58 23.86
CA PHE A 685 7.90 -20.75 22.71
C PHE A 685 8.93 -19.63 22.44
N GLY A 686 9.88 -19.38 23.35
CA GLY A 686 11.01 -18.46 23.17
C GLY A 686 12.35 -19.14 22.86
N GLY A 687 12.44 -20.47 22.99
CA GLY A 687 13.69 -21.23 23.09
C GLY A 687 14.30 -21.73 21.77
N LEU A 688 14.06 -21.03 20.66
CA LEU A 688 14.40 -21.55 19.33
C LEU A 688 15.67 -20.93 18.77
N GLU A 689 16.75 -21.70 18.76
CA GLU A 689 17.94 -21.34 17.99
C GLU A 689 17.66 -21.38 16.49
N LEU A 690 17.82 -20.23 15.85
CA LEU A 690 17.59 -20.03 14.41
C LEU A 690 18.83 -20.42 13.60
N GLY A 691 18.63 -20.98 12.39
CA GLY A 691 19.72 -21.28 11.45
C GLY A 691 20.35 -22.68 11.56
N THR A 692 19.81 -23.57 12.39
CA THR A 692 20.19 -24.99 12.39
C THR A 692 19.48 -25.75 11.26
N ASP A 693 20.18 -26.69 10.60
CA ASP A 693 19.66 -27.45 9.45
C ASP A 693 18.49 -28.35 9.88
N ARG A 694 17.26 -27.88 9.63
CA ARG A 694 16.01 -28.57 9.96
C ARG A 694 15.23 -28.86 8.68
N SER A 695 15.81 -29.71 7.84
CA SER A 695 15.32 -30.06 6.49
C SER A 695 13.88 -30.61 6.41
N ASN A 696 13.21 -30.88 7.54
CA ASN A 696 11.84 -31.42 7.61
C ASN A 696 10.82 -30.54 8.35
N ALA A 697 11.18 -29.35 8.86
CA ALA A 697 10.24 -28.48 9.57
C ALA A 697 9.57 -27.48 8.60
N VAL A 698 8.26 -27.23 8.77
CA VAL A 698 7.60 -26.11 8.10
C VAL A 698 8.12 -24.82 8.73
N CYS A 699 8.68 -23.93 7.92
CA CYS A 699 9.30 -22.69 8.38
C CYS A 699 8.72 -21.47 7.65
N ASP A 700 8.61 -20.36 8.38
CA ASP A 700 8.45 -19.03 7.80
C ASP A 700 9.84 -18.45 7.49
N HIS A 701 9.96 -17.73 6.38
CA HIS A 701 11.17 -16.93 6.11
C HIS A 701 10.92 -15.48 6.53
N VAL A 702 11.63 -15.03 7.56
CA VAL A 702 11.51 -13.65 8.07
C VAL A 702 12.75 -12.82 7.73
N PRO A 703 12.61 -11.49 7.62
CA PRO A 703 13.77 -10.62 7.42
C PRO A 703 14.79 -10.75 8.55
N LEU A 704 16.07 -10.85 8.18
CA LEU A 704 17.21 -10.73 9.08
C LEU A 704 17.76 -9.31 8.96
N CYS A 705 17.73 -8.54 10.05
CA CYS A 705 18.04 -7.12 10.05
C CYS A 705 19.19 -6.80 11.01
N PRO A 706 20.30 -6.20 10.57
CA PRO A 706 21.32 -5.70 11.49
C PRO A 706 20.86 -4.40 12.15
N ILE A 707 21.17 -4.22 13.44
CA ILE A 707 20.80 -3.02 14.22
C ILE A 707 21.35 -1.74 13.56
N ASP A 708 22.54 -1.80 12.97
CA ASP A 708 23.17 -0.65 12.31
C ASP A 708 22.36 -0.11 11.12
N ASN A 709 21.49 -0.93 10.51
CA ASN A 709 20.59 -0.47 9.44
C ASN A 709 19.46 0.42 9.98
N LEU A 710 19.11 0.32 11.26
CA LEU A 710 18.09 1.18 11.88
C LEU A 710 18.59 2.62 12.01
N ARG A 711 19.91 2.82 12.04
CA ARG A 711 20.59 4.11 12.25
C ARG A 711 19.91 4.97 13.33
N PRO A 712 19.63 4.44 14.53
CA PRO A 712 18.88 5.18 15.53
C PRO A 712 19.67 6.42 15.95
N PRO A 713 19.09 7.63 16.02
CA PRO A 713 19.83 8.83 16.39
C PRO A 713 20.34 8.76 17.84
N ARG A 714 19.66 7.98 18.70
CA ARG A 714 19.99 7.68 20.09
C ARG A 714 19.59 6.23 20.39
N CYS A 715 20.37 5.54 21.22
CA CYS A 715 20.07 4.21 21.72
C CYS A 715 20.71 4.10 23.11
N ASP A 716 19.90 3.87 24.13
CA ASP A 716 20.32 3.94 25.53
C ASP A 716 20.44 2.54 26.15
N PHE A 717 19.61 1.60 25.72
CA PHE A 717 19.57 0.24 26.24
C PHE A 717 19.25 -0.78 25.15
N ILE A 718 19.93 -1.93 25.18
CA ILE A 718 19.65 -3.08 24.30
C ILE A 718 19.54 -4.33 25.15
N LYS A 719 18.36 -4.96 25.14
CA LYS A 719 18.15 -6.32 25.63
C LYS A 719 18.34 -7.30 24.46
N ILE A 720 19.11 -8.36 24.67
CA ILE A 720 19.39 -9.40 23.69
C ILE A 720 19.11 -10.75 24.35
N ASP A 721 18.01 -11.37 23.95
CA ASP A 721 17.45 -12.60 24.53
C ASP A 721 17.06 -13.51 23.35
N VAL A 722 18.10 -14.03 22.68
CA VAL A 722 17.98 -14.71 21.39
C VAL A 722 18.86 -15.94 21.36
N GLU A 723 18.28 -17.05 21.71
CA GLU A 723 18.84 -18.41 21.69
C GLU A 723 19.94 -18.65 20.65
N GLY A 724 21.20 -18.47 21.05
CA GLY A 724 22.40 -18.77 20.27
C GLY A 724 22.77 -17.73 19.21
N MET A 725 22.02 -16.64 19.07
CA MET A 725 22.24 -15.59 18.05
C MET A 725 22.84 -14.31 18.62
N GLU A 726 23.21 -14.26 19.90
CA GLU A 726 23.65 -13.08 20.64
C GLU A 726 24.88 -12.43 19.97
N MET A 727 25.87 -13.24 19.60
CA MET A 727 27.05 -12.77 18.87
C MET A 727 26.70 -12.14 17.52
N HIS A 728 25.75 -12.72 16.79
CA HIS A 728 25.33 -12.21 15.48
C HIS A 728 24.63 -10.85 15.63
N VAL A 729 23.77 -10.70 16.64
CA VAL A 729 23.14 -9.42 16.97
C VAL A 729 24.19 -8.35 17.24
N LEU A 730 25.17 -8.65 18.10
CA LEU A 730 26.24 -7.71 18.46
C LEU A 730 27.12 -7.34 17.26
N GLN A 731 27.42 -8.30 16.38
CA GLN A 731 28.17 -8.05 15.15
C GLN A 731 27.42 -7.12 14.19
N GLY A 732 26.09 -7.22 14.12
CA GLY A 732 25.23 -6.35 13.32
C GLY A 732 24.95 -4.98 13.94
N ALA A 733 25.48 -4.72 15.14
CA ALA A 733 25.25 -3.49 15.91
C ALA A 733 26.53 -2.68 16.16
N GLN A 734 27.68 -3.05 15.58
CA GLN A 734 28.98 -2.48 15.94
C GLN A 734 29.04 -0.96 15.82
N GLN A 735 28.46 -0.37 14.78
CA GLN A 735 28.48 1.09 14.61
C GLN A 735 27.62 1.76 15.69
N THR A 736 26.46 1.20 15.99
CA THR A 736 25.55 1.66 17.03
C THR A 736 26.19 1.54 18.42
N LEU A 737 26.84 0.41 18.73
CA LEU A 737 27.53 0.19 19.99
C LEU A 737 28.68 1.19 20.20
N ARG A 738 29.48 1.45 19.15
CA ARG A 738 30.58 2.43 19.21
C ARG A 738 30.07 3.86 19.36
N ARG A 739 29.00 4.23 18.65
CA ARG A 739 28.48 5.59 18.60
C ARG A 739 27.62 5.94 19.82
N CYS A 740 26.68 5.07 20.18
CA CYS A 740 25.67 5.34 21.19
C CYS A 740 26.07 4.84 22.58
N ARG A 741 27.01 3.87 22.66
CA ARG A 741 27.47 3.27 23.93
C ARG A 741 26.29 2.88 24.85
N PRO A 742 25.27 2.15 24.38
CA PRO A 742 24.12 1.77 25.21
C PRO A 742 24.53 0.80 26.32
N ILE A 743 23.72 0.73 27.37
CA ILE A 743 23.75 -0.38 28.32
C ILE A 743 23.26 -1.64 27.59
N LEU A 744 23.95 -2.77 27.79
CA LEU A 744 23.52 -4.04 27.20
C LEU A 744 23.09 -5.02 28.29
N TYR A 745 22.03 -5.75 28.03
CA TYR A 745 21.61 -6.88 28.83
C TYR A 745 21.46 -8.08 27.91
N VAL A 746 22.40 -9.01 28.00
CA VAL A 746 22.62 -10.06 27.00
C VAL A 746 22.52 -11.43 27.66
N GLU A 747 21.75 -12.33 27.08
CA GLU A 747 21.69 -13.73 27.50
C GLU A 747 23.08 -14.40 27.36
N ASP A 748 23.46 -15.20 28.37
CA ASP A 748 24.75 -15.90 28.47
C ASP A 748 24.56 -17.28 29.10
N ASP A 749 23.60 -18.03 28.55
CA ASP A 749 23.17 -19.34 29.03
C ASP A 749 23.92 -20.52 28.36
N ARG A 750 24.73 -20.25 27.33
CA ARG A 750 25.53 -21.24 26.58
C ARG A 750 27.00 -21.26 26.97
N PRO A 751 27.46 -22.23 27.79
CA PRO A 751 28.82 -22.24 28.31
C PRO A 751 29.90 -22.36 27.23
N ASP A 752 29.60 -22.97 26.09
CA ASP A 752 30.50 -23.13 24.95
C ASP A 752 30.73 -21.83 24.16
N ARG A 753 29.74 -20.92 24.14
CA ARG A 753 29.80 -19.64 23.42
C ARG A 753 30.19 -18.46 24.32
N SER A 754 29.94 -18.60 25.63
CA SER A 754 30.17 -17.58 26.65
C SER A 754 31.58 -16.95 26.61
N PRO A 755 32.70 -17.71 26.46
CA PRO A 755 34.04 -17.10 26.41
C PRO A 755 34.22 -16.15 25.23
N ALA A 756 33.72 -16.52 24.04
CA ALA A 756 33.82 -15.69 22.84
C ALA A 756 32.96 -14.44 22.94
N LEU A 757 31.73 -14.57 23.48
CA LEU A 757 30.82 -13.45 23.74
C LEU A 757 31.46 -12.42 24.68
N ARG A 758 31.98 -12.87 25.83
CA ARG A 758 32.63 -12.03 26.83
C ARG A 758 33.88 -11.34 26.27
N ALA A 759 34.69 -12.05 25.49
CA ALA A 759 35.88 -11.49 24.83
C ALA A 759 35.50 -10.38 23.83
N PHE A 760 34.45 -10.59 23.03
CA PHE A 760 33.96 -9.58 22.08
C PHE A 760 33.45 -8.32 22.79
N LEU A 761 32.64 -8.46 23.84
CA LEU A 761 32.14 -7.31 24.61
C LEU A 761 33.27 -6.52 25.28
N ARG A 762 34.28 -7.20 25.86
CA ARG A 762 35.49 -6.56 26.40
C ARG A 762 36.28 -5.81 25.33
N SER A 763 36.35 -6.33 24.10
CA SER A 763 37.00 -5.64 22.98
C SER A 763 36.32 -4.32 22.58
N LEU A 764 35.04 -4.16 22.95
CA LEU A 764 34.26 -2.95 22.78
C LEU A 764 34.28 -2.05 24.03
N ASP A 765 35.18 -2.31 24.99
CA ASP A 765 35.35 -1.51 26.21
C ASP A 765 34.08 -1.46 27.08
N TYR A 766 33.50 -2.65 27.31
CA TYR A 766 32.41 -2.88 28.26
C TYR A 766 32.89 -3.64 29.50
N GLU A 767 32.45 -3.18 30.67
CA GLU A 767 32.54 -3.93 31.92
C GLU A 767 31.38 -4.91 32.03
N LEU A 768 31.68 -6.16 32.41
CA LEU A 768 30.71 -7.24 32.42
C LEU A 768 30.34 -7.62 33.85
N TYR A 769 29.05 -7.84 34.08
CA TYR A 769 28.50 -8.28 35.35
C TYR A 769 27.51 -9.43 35.11
N LEU A 770 27.67 -10.54 35.82
CA LEU A 770 26.74 -11.66 35.80
C LEU A 770 25.49 -11.31 36.59
N HIS A 771 24.33 -11.69 36.05
CA HIS A 771 23.04 -11.59 36.71
C HIS A 771 22.27 -12.89 36.47
N HIS A 772 21.98 -13.63 37.54
CA HIS A 772 21.28 -14.92 37.50
C HIS A 772 19.94 -14.88 38.26
N PRO A 773 18.95 -14.10 37.78
CA PRO A 773 17.67 -13.96 38.45
C PRO A 773 16.85 -15.25 38.41
N PRO A 774 16.26 -15.68 39.54
CA PRO A 774 15.33 -16.80 39.55
C PRO A 774 14.01 -16.43 38.86
N LEU A 775 13.42 -17.38 38.13
CA LEU A 775 12.10 -17.17 37.52
C LEU A 775 10.97 -17.09 38.57
N PHE A 776 11.20 -17.66 39.76
CA PHE A 776 10.27 -17.60 40.88
C PHE A 776 10.60 -16.44 41.83
N ASN A 777 9.57 -15.66 42.17
CA ASN A 777 9.62 -14.61 43.17
C ASN A 777 8.66 -14.96 44.32
N PRO A 778 9.12 -15.03 45.58
CA PRO A 778 8.26 -15.26 46.74
C PRO A 778 7.14 -14.19 46.89
N GLU A 779 7.43 -12.96 46.47
CA GLU A 779 6.50 -11.82 46.51
C GLU A 779 5.76 -11.61 45.18
N ASN A 780 5.48 -12.70 44.46
CA ASN A 780 4.84 -12.63 43.15
C ASN A 780 3.42 -12.04 43.19
N PHE A 781 2.98 -11.52 42.05
CA PHE A 781 1.73 -10.76 41.90
C PHE A 781 0.48 -11.52 42.36
N ARG A 782 0.48 -12.85 42.20
CA ARG A 782 -0.61 -13.74 42.65
C ARG A 782 -0.43 -14.28 44.07
N ARG A 783 0.68 -13.94 44.75
CA ARG A 783 1.06 -14.46 46.07
C ARG A 783 1.04 -15.98 46.13
N ASN A 784 1.37 -16.64 45.03
CA ASN A 784 1.40 -18.09 44.94
C ASN A 784 2.72 -18.60 45.54
N PRO A 785 2.71 -19.34 46.66
CA PRO A 785 3.93 -19.75 47.36
C PRO A 785 4.63 -20.94 46.70
N ASN A 786 3.98 -21.61 45.75
CA ASN A 786 4.50 -22.83 45.15
C ASN A 786 5.52 -22.51 44.05
N ASN A 787 6.81 -22.80 44.28
CA ASN A 787 7.85 -22.66 43.28
C ASN A 787 7.89 -23.86 42.32
N VAL A 788 7.29 -23.72 41.12
CA VAL A 788 7.28 -24.78 40.10
C VAL A 788 8.53 -24.79 39.22
N PHE A 789 9.37 -23.75 39.31
CA PHE A 789 10.60 -23.62 38.54
C PHE A 789 11.84 -24.11 39.33
N GLY A 790 11.69 -24.43 40.61
CA GLY A 790 12.78 -24.91 41.45
C GLY A 790 13.95 -23.92 41.48
N ASN A 791 15.12 -24.37 41.03
CA ASN A 791 16.36 -23.57 40.98
C ASN A 791 16.67 -23.01 39.58
N ILE A 792 15.70 -23.00 38.66
CA ILE A 792 15.90 -22.44 37.33
C ILE A 792 16.09 -20.92 37.44
N VAL A 793 17.16 -20.43 36.81
CA VAL A 793 17.54 -19.01 36.73
C VAL A 793 17.72 -18.63 35.26
N SER A 794 17.50 -17.36 34.93
CA SER A 794 17.90 -16.79 33.64
C SER A 794 19.37 -16.39 33.71
N ALA A 795 20.23 -16.84 32.79
CA ALA A 795 21.67 -16.56 32.84
C ALA A 795 22.02 -15.38 31.93
N ASN A 796 22.38 -14.23 32.50
CA ASN A 796 22.59 -13.00 31.73
C ASN A 796 23.86 -12.25 32.11
N LEU A 797 24.32 -11.41 31.17
CA LEU A 797 25.35 -10.41 31.33
C LEU A 797 24.75 -9.01 31.25
N LEU A 798 24.89 -8.24 32.33
CA LEU A 798 24.78 -6.79 32.31
C LEU A 798 26.14 -6.22 31.85
N CYS A 799 26.14 -5.50 30.73
CA CYS A 799 27.33 -4.88 30.16
C CYS A 799 27.21 -3.35 30.25
N LEU A 800 28.10 -2.73 31.00
CA LEU A 800 28.16 -1.28 31.15
C LEU A 800 29.34 -0.71 30.34
N PRO A 801 29.16 0.41 29.61
CA PRO A 801 30.30 1.11 29.00
C PRO A 801 31.36 1.43 30.06
N ALA A 802 32.64 1.27 29.74
CA ALA A 802 33.72 1.54 30.70
C ALA A 802 33.60 2.94 31.33
N ARG A 803 33.87 3.01 32.64
CA ARG A 803 33.73 4.20 33.51
C ARG A 803 32.28 4.60 33.86
N SER A 804 31.27 3.89 33.37
CA SER A 804 29.92 3.97 33.94
C SER A 804 29.92 3.37 35.34
N ARG A 805 29.25 4.01 36.30
CA ARG A 805 29.08 3.45 37.64
C ARG A 805 27.86 2.55 37.64
N LEU A 806 28.01 1.32 38.13
CA LEU A 806 26.87 0.49 38.49
C LEU A 806 26.08 1.25 39.59
N PRO A 807 24.76 1.45 39.45
CA PRO A 807 23.97 2.10 40.49
C PRO A 807 24.11 1.34 41.81
N ALA A 808 24.30 2.04 42.92
CA ALA A 808 24.53 1.43 44.24
C ALA A 808 23.48 0.37 44.69
N PRO A 809 22.19 0.41 44.29
CA PRO A 809 21.24 -0.65 44.61
C PRO A 809 21.26 -1.86 43.65
N ALA A 810 22.04 -1.85 42.58
CA ALA A 810 22.10 -2.96 41.62
C ALA A 810 22.96 -4.12 42.13
N ASP A 811 23.98 -3.85 42.97
CA ASP A 811 24.76 -4.87 43.68
C ASP A 811 23.87 -5.74 44.60
N GLN A 812 22.76 -5.17 45.08
CA GLN A 812 21.80 -5.86 45.96
C GLN A 812 20.84 -6.78 45.19
N LEU A 813 20.80 -6.68 43.86
CA LEU A 813 19.97 -7.53 42.99
C LEU A 813 20.73 -8.78 42.49
N GLY A 814 21.83 -9.16 43.14
CA GLY A 814 22.57 -10.37 42.78
C GLY A 814 23.46 -10.21 41.55
N VAL A 815 23.75 -8.97 41.14
CA VAL A 815 24.69 -8.64 40.06
C VAL A 815 26.13 -8.79 40.58
N ARG A 816 26.98 -9.53 39.86
CA ARG A 816 28.38 -9.81 40.26
C ARG A 816 29.35 -9.48 39.14
N ARG A 817 30.36 -8.65 39.42
CA ARG A 817 31.38 -8.30 38.42
C ARG A 817 32.13 -9.53 37.91
N VAL A 818 32.28 -9.63 36.59
CA VAL A 818 33.10 -10.68 35.96
C VAL A 818 34.54 -10.22 35.95
N VAL A 819 35.35 -10.80 36.83
CA VAL A 819 36.80 -10.58 36.87
C VAL A 819 37.42 -11.17 35.58
N PRO A 820 38.40 -10.49 34.95
CA PRO A 820 39.03 -10.90 33.69
C PRO A 820 39.39 -12.36 33.57
#